data_AF-A0AAD2DW60-F1
#
_entry.id   AF-A0AAD2DW60-F1
#
_cell.length_a   1.000
_cell.length_b   1.000
_cell.length_c   1.000
_cell.angle_alpha   90.00
_cell.angle_beta   90.00
_cell.angle_gamma   90.00
#
_symmetry.space_group_name_H-M   'P 1'
#
loop_
_entity.id
_entity.type
_entity.pdbx_description
1 polymer ?
#
loop_
_entity_poly.entity_id
_entity_poly.type
_entity_poly.pdbx_seq_one_letter_code
_entity_poly.pdbx_strand_id
1 'polypeptide(L)'
;MVCTSYWWLSCLAILLLITTVKSSEQPHLSNENGVKTAVFLSPKFVLEPGSVSDKEYYDIDFPRGHIALKSFNAEVIDEAGNPVPLYETYLHHWVVLRYHQRKGVNIRKYHGKRGFDQSDYVIVRNNGVCDRGLSHYFGIGSETRKTATHVPDPYGIEIGNQAEIPDGYEEKWMVNVHVIDTRGVRDRLGCTECRCDLYNITVDKHGRVLPPDYYGGLECCYDETKCTVKEGFQGVKRSLYLRYTVKYIDWDASIVPVKIYVLDVTDVWTRPDESRGVRSRHYCQVEYDVESCDIGMANDGCIHTKRVNVSLPTSGDVIYGVAHQHAGGIGSTLYGEDGRVICSSNPVYGEGNEAGNEAGYIVGMSTCYPSPGSVKISDGELLTLVSNYSRAQGHTGVMGLFYLLVADSSTKPDTALHSSTQVHEETKIFIPGLGVIVFGVIFILVLIFAFGIKSKKEEGKRSPNQRQGSFPRILLGEGHVNVPAMASAGTEQEKKARSGGCNPVKKPGPVSLDHVLSALRETKEERDSRIRSLFSFFDSNNVGYLDSAQIEKGLSALQIPEDYKYAKELLNVCDENQDGRVDYQEFRKYMDDKELELYRIFQAIDVEHNGCILPEELWDALVKAGIEMDDDELAHFVEHVDKDNNGIITFEEWRDFLLLYPHDATIENIYRYLHRIYLVDIGDQAVIPEGISKHVHATKYLIAGGVAGAASRTATAPLDRLKVVLQVQTDRAAIIPAVKKLWKEGGFWGFFRGNGLNVLKVAPESAIKFYTYETLKTIIGDAKGEKQEDIGTVGRLLAGGLAGAVAQTSIYPMDLVKTRLQTYACERGNVPSLRKLSKDIWVQEGPRAFYRGLVPSLLGMIPYAGIDLAAYETLKDMSKKYILHEGDPGPLVQLGCGTISGALGATCVYPLQVIRTRMQAQRMNTDAAYQGMSDVFYRTFQREGLRGFYKGLFPNLLKVVPAASITYLVYESMKKSLELE
;
A
#
# COMPACT_ATOMS: atom_id res chain seq x y z
N MET A 1 -3.85 45.08 28.13
CA MET A 1 -4.77 44.62 27.07
C MET A 1 -3.98 44.47 25.78
N VAL A 2 -4.36 43.49 24.95
CA VAL A 2 -3.71 43.03 23.69
C VAL A 2 -2.53 42.06 23.88
N CYS A 3 -2.87 40.82 24.25
CA CYS A 3 -2.04 39.64 24.00
C CYS A 3 -2.94 38.47 23.57
N THR A 4 -3.91 38.78 22.70
CA THR A 4 -4.95 37.83 22.27
C THR A 4 -4.84 37.47 20.78
N SER A 5 -4.17 38.26 19.94
CA SER A 5 -4.33 38.20 18.47
C SER A 5 -3.66 37.06 17.70
N TYR A 6 -2.95 36.13 18.33
CA TYR A 6 -2.34 34.97 17.63
C TYR A 6 -2.97 33.62 17.98
N TRP A 7 -3.76 33.55 19.04
CA TRP A 7 -4.46 32.33 19.42
C TRP A 7 -5.64 32.02 18.48
N TRP A 8 -6.16 33.06 17.83
CA TRP A 8 -7.37 32.99 17.02
C TRP A 8 -7.04 32.33 15.70
N LEU A 9 -5.82 32.45 15.19
CA LEU A 9 -5.35 31.79 13.96
C LEU A 9 -5.04 30.30 14.17
N SER A 10 -4.51 29.92 15.34
CA SER A 10 -4.28 28.52 15.71
C SER A 10 -5.57 27.79 16.06
N CYS A 11 -6.48 28.46 16.79
CA CYS A 11 -7.82 27.95 17.01
C CYS A 11 -8.70 28.03 15.74
N LEU A 12 -8.54 29.02 14.83
CA LEU A 12 -9.20 29.03 13.52
C LEU A 12 -8.72 27.87 12.67
N ALA A 13 -7.43 27.53 12.67
CA ALA A 13 -6.94 26.41 11.87
C ALA A 13 -7.56 25.09 12.35
N ILE A 14 -7.72 24.92 13.67
CA ILE A 14 -8.38 23.75 14.28
C ILE A 14 -9.91 23.82 14.09
N LEU A 15 -10.55 24.99 14.18
CA LEU A 15 -12.00 25.16 13.97
C LEU A 15 -12.38 25.05 12.48
N LEU A 16 -11.58 25.58 11.55
CA LEU A 16 -11.79 25.49 10.09
C LEU A 16 -11.62 24.05 9.58
N LEU A 17 -10.76 23.26 10.23
CA LEU A 17 -10.67 21.82 10.00
C LEU A 17 -11.89 21.05 10.54
N ILE A 18 -12.57 21.56 11.58
CA ILE A 18 -13.78 20.94 12.15
C ILE A 18 -15.05 21.40 11.43
N THR A 19 -15.11 22.62 10.89
CA THR A 19 -16.32 23.18 10.25
C THR A 19 -16.42 22.90 8.75
N THR A 20 -15.40 22.30 8.11
CA THR A 20 -15.48 21.89 6.70
C THR A 20 -16.25 20.59 6.50
N VAL A 21 -16.66 19.92 7.60
CA VAL A 21 -17.61 18.80 7.56
C VAL A 21 -19.03 19.31 7.78
N LYS A 22 -19.61 19.97 6.76
CA LYS A 22 -21.06 19.95 6.53
C LYS A 22 -21.41 20.37 5.11
N SER A 23 -21.85 19.37 4.34
CA SER A 23 -22.78 19.37 3.21
C SER A 23 -22.87 20.64 2.33
N SER A 24 -22.27 20.54 1.14
CA SER A 24 -22.85 21.09 -0.10
C SER A 24 -22.29 20.30 -1.27
N GLU A 25 -23.16 19.61 -2.00
CA GLU A 25 -22.84 18.85 -3.21
C GLU A 25 -22.29 19.77 -4.31
N GLN A 26 -20.98 19.68 -4.58
CA GLN A 26 -20.35 20.10 -5.84
C GLN A 26 -19.10 19.23 -6.09
N PRO A 27 -18.73 18.97 -7.36
CA PRO A 27 -17.77 17.92 -7.73
C PRO A 27 -16.38 18.16 -7.12
N HIS A 28 -15.85 17.14 -6.46
CA HIS A 28 -14.49 17.10 -5.92
C HIS A 28 -13.50 16.98 -7.09
N LEU A 29 -12.88 18.10 -7.49
CA LEU A 29 -11.66 18.09 -8.31
C LEU A 29 -10.44 18.02 -7.38
N SER A 30 -9.73 16.90 -7.39
CA SER A 30 -8.39 16.79 -6.79
C SER A 30 -7.33 16.85 -7.90
N ASN A 31 -6.20 17.52 -7.60
CA ASN A 31 -5.07 17.68 -8.50
C ASN A 31 -3.82 17.15 -7.79
N GLU A 32 -3.36 15.94 -8.16
CA GLU A 32 -2.13 15.33 -7.67
C GLU A 32 -1.20 15.11 -8.88
N ASN A 33 0.02 15.66 -8.84
CA ASN A 33 1.03 15.54 -9.91
C ASN A 33 0.59 15.96 -11.33
N GLY A 34 -0.41 16.84 -11.45
CA GLY A 34 -0.97 17.29 -12.74
C GLY A 34 -2.10 16.39 -13.27
N VAL A 35 -2.32 15.21 -12.67
CA VAL A 35 -3.46 14.34 -12.94
C VAL A 35 -4.66 14.82 -12.14
N LYS A 36 -5.71 15.22 -12.86
CA LYS A 36 -7.00 15.64 -12.33
C LYS A 36 -7.89 14.42 -12.18
N THR A 37 -8.58 14.34 -11.05
CA THR A 37 -9.64 13.33 -10.83
C THR A 37 -10.98 14.04 -10.69
N ALA A 38 -12.00 13.53 -11.37
CA ALA A 38 -13.38 13.98 -11.22
C ALA A 38 -14.31 12.79 -10.99
N VAL A 39 -15.23 12.93 -10.05
CA VAL A 39 -16.24 11.93 -9.70
C VAL A 39 -17.61 12.49 -10.03
N PHE A 40 -18.42 11.68 -10.71
CA PHE A 40 -19.76 12.04 -11.15
C PHE A 40 -20.75 10.92 -10.81
N LEU A 41 -22.04 11.27 -10.81
CA LEU A 41 -23.14 10.33 -10.62
C LEU A 41 -24.02 10.34 -11.86
N SER A 42 -24.50 9.16 -12.28
CA SER A 42 -25.61 9.09 -13.22
C SER A 42 -26.86 9.68 -12.58
N PRO A 43 -27.87 10.06 -13.37
CA PRO A 43 -29.20 10.27 -12.83
C PRO A 43 -29.73 9.01 -12.12
N LYS A 44 -30.57 9.23 -11.11
CA LYS A 44 -31.12 8.17 -10.26
C LYS A 44 -31.94 7.16 -11.07
N PHE A 45 -31.75 5.87 -10.81
CA PHE A 45 -32.66 4.81 -11.22
C PHE A 45 -33.21 4.07 -10.00
N VAL A 46 -34.41 3.50 -10.14
CA VAL A 46 -35.12 2.82 -9.05
C VAL A 46 -35.40 1.40 -9.47
N LEU A 47 -35.00 0.44 -8.63
CA LEU A 47 -35.23 -0.98 -8.84
C LEU A 47 -36.14 -1.55 -7.75
N GLU A 48 -37.02 -2.45 -8.17
CA GLU A 48 -37.74 -3.39 -7.31
C GLU A 48 -37.21 -4.82 -7.53
N PRO A 49 -37.40 -5.75 -6.58
CA PRO A 49 -36.94 -7.13 -6.72
C PRO A 49 -37.32 -7.76 -8.06
N GLY A 50 -36.32 -8.26 -8.79
CA GLY A 50 -36.45 -8.83 -10.13
C GLY A 50 -36.46 -7.83 -11.29
N SER A 51 -36.66 -6.53 -11.05
CA SER A 51 -36.74 -5.55 -12.15
C SER A 51 -35.39 -5.28 -12.81
N VAL A 52 -35.45 -4.92 -14.09
CA VAL A 52 -34.32 -4.50 -14.90
C VAL A 52 -34.41 -2.99 -15.15
N SER A 53 -33.28 -2.31 -15.06
CA SER A 53 -33.13 -0.97 -15.64
C SER A 53 -32.05 -1.00 -16.71
N ASP A 54 -32.40 -0.65 -17.94
CA ASP A 54 -31.50 -0.53 -19.10
C ASP A 54 -31.70 0.86 -19.73
N LYS A 55 -31.04 1.86 -19.15
CA LYS A 55 -31.30 3.28 -19.45
C LYS A 55 -30.10 3.96 -20.08
N GLU A 56 -30.37 4.70 -21.14
CA GLU A 56 -29.42 5.60 -21.80
C GLU A 56 -29.58 7.03 -21.28
N TYR A 57 -28.53 7.54 -20.62
CA TYR A 57 -28.44 8.89 -20.09
C TYR A 57 -27.59 9.74 -21.03
N TYR A 58 -28.22 10.67 -21.76
CA TYR A 58 -27.55 11.59 -22.67
C TYR A 58 -27.13 12.88 -21.94
N ASP A 59 -26.03 13.47 -22.40
CA ASP A 59 -25.51 14.75 -21.87
C ASP A 59 -25.11 14.62 -20.40
N ILE A 60 -24.43 13.51 -20.09
CA ILE A 60 -23.89 13.30 -18.75
C ILE A 60 -22.72 14.24 -18.47
N ASP A 61 -22.51 14.51 -17.19
CA ASP A 61 -21.35 15.26 -16.75
C ASP A 61 -20.06 14.49 -17.06
N PHE A 62 -19.12 15.17 -17.72
CA PHE A 62 -17.84 14.60 -18.11
C PHE A 62 -16.79 15.71 -18.11
N PRO A 63 -15.50 15.41 -17.86
CA PRO A 63 -14.44 16.42 -17.96
C PRO A 63 -14.44 17.13 -19.32
N ARG A 64 -14.30 18.46 -19.30
CA ARG A 64 -14.35 19.32 -20.50
C ARG A 64 -12.96 19.88 -20.82
N GLY A 65 -12.76 20.20 -22.09
CA GLY A 65 -11.51 20.75 -22.62
C GLY A 65 -10.76 19.73 -23.46
N HIS A 66 -9.63 20.14 -24.04
CA HIS A 66 -8.72 19.23 -24.74
C HIS A 66 -7.86 18.53 -23.69
N ILE A 67 -8.16 17.26 -23.44
CA ILE A 67 -7.62 16.48 -22.32
C ILE A 67 -7.17 15.10 -22.78
N ALA A 68 -6.29 14.48 -21.99
CA ALA A 68 -5.92 13.08 -22.14
C ALA A 68 -6.50 12.27 -20.98
N LEU A 69 -7.39 11.32 -21.25
CA LEU A 69 -7.89 10.43 -20.20
C LEU A 69 -6.84 9.39 -19.83
N LYS A 70 -6.78 9.13 -18.52
CA LYS A 70 -5.87 8.20 -17.87
C LYS A 70 -6.56 7.01 -17.24
N SER A 71 -7.83 7.12 -16.85
CA SER A 71 -8.65 5.98 -16.41
C SER A 71 -10.13 6.36 -16.33
N PHE A 72 -11.02 5.37 -16.47
CA PHE A 72 -12.46 5.51 -16.22
C PHE A 72 -12.95 4.29 -15.44
N ASN A 73 -13.42 4.50 -14.21
CA ASN A 73 -13.97 3.44 -13.36
C ASN A 73 -15.42 3.76 -13.00
N ALA A 74 -16.30 2.76 -13.01
CA ALA A 74 -17.69 2.95 -12.57
C ALA A 74 -18.21 1.78 -11.72
N GLU A 75 -19.13 2.11 -10.83
CA GLU A 75 -19.76 1.16 -9.90
C GLU A 75 -21.17 1.61 -9.54
N VAL A 76 -22.01 0.65 -9.13
CA VAL A 76 -23.38 0.93 -8.64
C VAL A 76 -23.34 1.16 -7.14
N ILE A 77 -23.91 2.28 -6.71
CA ILE A 77 -24.00 2.68 -5.30
C ILE A 77 -25.45 2.93 -4.88
N ASP A 78 -25.70 2.80 -3.57
CA ASP A 78 -26.96 3.19 -2.94
C ASP A 78 -27.05 4.70 -2.65
N GLU A 79 -28.18 5.15 -2.08
CA GLU A 79 -28.38 6.56 -1.70
C GLU A 79 -27.42 7.04 -0.59
N ALA A 80 -26.81 6.13 0.16
CA ALA A 80 -25.82 6.46 1.18
C ALA A 80 -24.38 6.51 0.60
N GLY A 81 -24.20 6.17 -0.68
CA GLY A 81 -22.90 6.17 -1.35
C GLY A 81 -22.13 4.85 -1.23
N ASN A 82 -22.75 3.80 -0.68
CA ASN A 82 -22.11 2.50 -0.49
C ASN A 82 -22.22 1.65 -1.76
N PRO A 83 -21.16 0.91 -2.14
CA PRO A 83 -21.22 -0.04 -3.24
C PRO A 83 -22.26 -1.14 -2.98
N VAL A 84 -23.01 -1.51 -4.01
CA VAL A 84 -24.03 -2.57 -3.92
C VAL A 84 -23.43 -3.91 -4.38
N PRO A 85 -23.60 -5.03 -3.65
CA PRO A 85 -23.11 -6.34 -4.10
C PRO A 85 -23.82 -6.87 -5.35
N LEU A 86 -23.07 -7.54 -6.23
CA LEU A 86 -23.59 -8.12 -7.48
C LEU A 86 -24.68 -9.17 -7.29
N TYR A 87 -24.67 -9.91 -6.19
CA TYR A 87 -25.73 -10.88 -5.88
C TYR A 87 -27.05 -10.22 -5.45
N GLU A 88 -27.05 -8.92 -5.16
CA GLU A 88 -28.27 -8.12 -4.91
C GLU A 88 -28.68 -7.28 -6.13
N THR A 89 -27.71 -6.64 -6.78
CA THR A 89 -27.93 -5.87 -8.00
C THR A 89 -26.79 -6.16 -8.96
N TYR A 90 -27.09 -7.02 -9.92
CA TYR A 90 -26.13 -7.41 -10.94
C TYR A 90 -25.99 -6.26 -11.95
N LEU A 91 -24.79 -5.69 -12.01
CA LEU A 91 -24.41 -4.71 -13.03
C LEU A 91 -24.08 -5.47 -14.31
N HIS A 92 -25.09 -5.73 -15.14
CA HIS A 92 -24.91 -6.52 -16.36
C HIS A 92 -23.97 -5.82 -17.33
N HIS A 93 -24.16 -4.53 -17.58
CA HIS A 93 -23.16 -3.70 -18.25
C HIS A 93 -23.39 -2.23 -17.94
N TRP A 94 -22.35 -1.44 -18.10
CA TRP A 94 -22.44 0.00 -18.28
C TRP A 94 -21.54 0.34 -19.45
N VAL A 95 -21.98 1.21 -20.36
CA VAL A 95 -21.16 1.63 -21.50
C VAL A 95 -21.20 3.13 -21.66
N VAL A 96 -20.04 3.72 -21.96
CA VAL A 96 -19.88 5.17 -22.13
C VAL A 96 -19.49 5.47 -23.57
N LEU A 97 -20.24 6.37 -24.18
CA LEU A 97 -20.17 6.70 -25.60
C LEU A 97 -19.98 8.21 -25.79
N ARG A 98 -19.14 8.55 -26.77
CA ARG A 98 -18.88 9.92 -27.22
C ARG A 98 -19.77 10.25 -28.41
N TYR A 99 -20.31 11.46 -28.47
CA TYR A 99 -21.11 11.91 -29.60
C TYR A 99 -20.98 13.40 -29.86
N HIS A 100 -21.27 13.80 -31.10
CA HIS A 100 -21.35 15.19 -31.52
C HIS A 100 -22.81 15.61 -31.69
N GLN A 101 -23.23 16.65 -30.99
CA GLN A 101 -24.58 17.21 -31.06
C GLN A 101 -24.56 18.59 -31.70
N ARG A 102 -25.54 18.89 -32.56
CA ARG A 102 -25.66 20.22 -33.17
C ARG A 102 -25.97 21.29 -32.11
N LYS A 103 -25.20 22.38 -32.12
CA LYS A 103 -25.36 23.51 -31.18
C LYS A 103 -26.76 24.12 -31.29
N GLY A 104 -27.41 24.33 -30.15
CA GLY A 104 -28.75 24.94 -30.06
C GLY A 104 -29.92 23.95 -30.13
N VAL A 105 -29.66 22.67 -30.42
CA VAL A 105 -30.63 21.58 -30.23
C VAL A 105 -30.50 21.09 -28.79
N ASN A 106 -31.62 20.83 -28.08
CA ASN A 106 -31.59 20.25 -26.73
C ASN A 106 -32.24 18.87 -26.78
N ILE A 107 -31.45 17.82 -26.57
CA ILE A 107 -31.93 16.42 -26.54
C ILE A 107 -32.59 16.20 -25.18
N ARG A 108 -33.88 16.52 -25.10
CA ARG A 108 -34.71 16.19 -23.93
C ARG A 108 -35.46 14.89 -24.22
N LYS A 109 -34.86 13.72 -24.00
CA LYS A 109 -35.59 12.49 -23.59
C LYS A 109 -34.70 11.26 -23.45
N TYR A 110 -35.05 10.49 -22.42
CA TYR A 110 -34.74 9.08 -22.22
C TYR A 110 -35.56 8.21 -23.18
N HIS A 111 -34.95 7.13 -23.67
CA HIS A 111 -35.48 6.12 -24.60
C HIS A 111 -35.75 6.55 -26.05
N GLY A 112 -35.15 5.78 -26.97
CA GLY A 112 -35.22 5.90 -28.42
C GLY A 112 -36.59 5.62 -29.07
N LYS A 113 -37.66 6.30 -28.66
CA LYS A 113 -38.90 6.33 -29.47
C LYS A 113 -39.16 7.73 -30.06
N ARG A 114 -38.81 7.81 -31.36
CA ARG A 114 -39.29 8.73 -32.41
C ARG A 114 -39.02 10.22 -32.19
N GLY A 115 -38.02 10.73 -32.90
CA GLY A 115 -37.91 12.17 -33.15
C GLY A 115 -36.56 12.73 -33.60
N PHE A 116 -35.58 11.92 -33.98
CA PHE A 116 -34.25 12.43 -34.35
C PHE A 116 -33.96 12.18 -35.81
N ASP A 117 -33.68 13.25 -36.55
CA ASP A 117 -33.04 13.17 -37.86
C ASP A 117 -31.55 12.91 -37.62
N GLN A 118 -30.92 12.01 -38.39
CA GLN A 118 -29.50 11.66 -38.23
C GLN A 118 -28.57 12.89 -38.35
N SER A 119 -29.06 14.01 -38.87
CA SER A 119 -28.32 15.27 -38.96
C SER A 119 -28.08 15.98 -37.62
N ASP A 120 -28.86 15.75 -36.56
CA ASP A 120 -28.73 16.54 -35.32
C ASP A 120 -27.76 15.95 -34.29
N TYR A 121 -27.34 14.69 -34.49
CA TYR A 121 -26.51 13.92 -33.57
C TYR A 121 -25.69 12.85 -34.30
N VAL A 122 -24.40 12.74 -33.99
CA VAL A 122 -23.48 11.77 -34.61
C VAL A 122 -22.69 11.04 -33.52
N ILE A 123 -22.83 9.70 -33.44
CA ILE A 123 -22.03 8.87 -32.53
C ILE A 123 -20.58 8.82 -33.02
N VAL A 124 -19.65 9.12 -32.12
CA VAL A 124 -18.23 8.92 -32.37
C VAL A 124 -17.86 7.49 -31.96
N ARG A 125 -17.42 6.70 -32.93
CA ARG A 125 -17.10 5.28 -32.73
C ARG A 125 -15.65 5.14 -32.28
N ASN A 126 -15.36 4.09 -31.51
CA ASN A 126 -13.98 3.65 -31.29
C ASN A 126 -13.32 3.17 -32.61
N ASN A 127 -12.03 2.80 -32.54
CA ASN A 127 -11.23 2.39 -33.69
C ASN A 127 -11.40 0.90 -34.07
N GLY A 128 -12.30 0.18 -33.37
CA GLY A 128 -12.60 -1.23 -33.61
C GLY A 128 -13.13 -1.55 -35.01
N VAL A 129 -13.16 -2.85 -35.35
CA VAL A 129 -13.55 -3.35 -36.68
C VAL A 129 -15.05 -3.64 -36.83
N CYS A 130 -15.82 -3.51 -35.76
CA CYS A 130 -17.25 -3.74 -35.76
C CYS A 130 -18.00 -2.72 -36.62
N ASP A 131 -18.89 -3.17 -37.51
CA ASP A 131 -19.74 -2.32 -38.35
C ASP A 131 -20.97 -1.81 -37.58
N ARG A 132 -21.46 -2.59 -36.62
CA ARG A 132 -22.63 -2.28 -35.78
C ARG A 132 -22.31 -2.62 -34.33
N GLY A 133 -22.97 -1.94 -33.39
CA GLY A 133 -22.75 -2.15 -31.96
C GLY A 133 -21.35 -1.73 -31.50
N LEU A 134 -21.05 -2.02 -30.23
CA LEU A 134 -19.72 -1.89 -29.59
C LEU A 134 -18.97 -0.60 -29.92
N SER A 135 -19.68 0.53 -30.01
CA SER A 135 -19.08 1.84 -30.31
C SER A 135 -18.54 2.55 -29.06
N HIS A 136 -18.70 1.93 -27.89
CA HIS A 136 -18.36 2.51 -26.60
C HIS A 136 -16.84 2.68 -26.46
N TYR A 137 -16.48 3.65 -25.64
CA TYR A 137 -15.11 3.92 -25.24
C TYR A 137 -14.79 3.25 -23.90
N PHE A 138 -15.77 3.11 -23.01
CA PHE A 138 -15.55 2.50 -21.70
C PHE A 138 -16.72 1.63 -21.28
N GLY A 139 -16.41 0.67 -20.40
CA GLY A 139 -17.38 -0.11 -19.64
C GLY A 139 -17.85 -1.37 -20.33
N ILE A 140 -17.94 -2.46 -19.58
CA ILE A 140 -18.39 -3.76 -20.09
C ILE A 140 -19.19 -4.57 -19.04
N GLY A 141 -19.12 -4.24 -17.74
CA GLY A 141 -20.07 -4.72 -16.72
C GLY A 141 -19.51 -5.03 -15.34
N SER A 142 -19.96 -6.12 -14.74
CA SER A 142 -19.66 -6.53 -13.37
C SER A 142 -18.19 -6.89 -13.15
N GLU A 143 -17.55 -7.37 -14.20
CA GLU A 143 -16.13 -7.72 -14.27
C GLU A 143 -15.20 -6.51 -14.20
N THR A 144 -15.71 -5.26 -14.25
CA THR A 144 -14.84 -4.08 -14.14
C THR A 144 -14.40 -3.73 -12.72
N ARG A 145 -14.93 -4.38 -11.66
CA ARG A 145 -14.65 -3.99 -10.26
C ARG A 145 -13.19 -4.17 -9.85
N LYS A 146 -12.59 -5.31 -10.19
CA LYS A 146 -11.18 -5.64 -9.93
C LYS A 146 -10.29 -5.54 -11.17
N THR A 147 -10.77 -4.90 -12.23
CA THR A 147 -10.05 -4.78 -13.50
C THR A 147 -9.36 -3.43 -13.60
N ALA A 148 -8.04 -3.41 -13.52
CA ALA A 148 -7.26 -2.19 -13.61
C ALA A 148 -7.31 -1.60 -15.04
N THR A 149 -7.97 -0.45 -15.22
CA THR A 149 -8.03 0.28 -16.50
C THR A 149 -7.28 1.61 -16.41
N HIS A 150 -5.95 1.57 -16.49
CA HIS A 150 -5.11 2.76 -16.46
C HIS A 150 -4.29 2.90 -17.74
N VAL A 151 -4.25 4.11 -18.31
CA VAL A 151 -3.39 4.43 -19.45
C VAL A 151 -2.06 4.97 -18.90
N PRO A 152 -0.93 4.25 -19.03
CA PRO A 152 0.37 4.69 -18.48
C PRO A 152 0.93 5.91 -19.21
N ASP A 153 1.84 6.66 -18.58
CA ASP A 153 2.59 7.72 -19.27
C ASP A 153 3.61 7.13 -20.27
N PRO A 154 3.87 7.80 -21.41
CA PRO A 154 3.37 9.10 -21.86
C PRO A 154 2.03 9.04 -22.64
N TYR A 155 1.31 7.92 -22.56
CA TYR A 155 0.12 7.67 -23.38
C TYR A 155 -1.16 8.32 -22.81
N GLY A 156 -2.12 8.62 -23.67
CA GLY A 156 -3.41 9.14 -23.24
C GLY A 156 -4.50 9.04 -24.30
N ILE A 157 -5.74 8.80 -23.87
CA ILE A 157 -6.90 8.80 -24.78
C ILE A 157 -7.30 10.26 -25.01
N GLU A 158 -7.12 10.74 -26.24
CA GLU A 158 -7.38 12.14 -26.61
C GLU A 158 -8.89 12.44 -26.68
N ILE A 159 -9.30 13.51 -26.00
CA ILE A 159 -10.70 13.94 -25.93
C ILE A 159 -10.78 15.47 -26.04
N GLY A 160 -11.85 15.96 -26.66
CA GLY A 160 -12.11 17.39 -26.80
C GLY A 160 -11.19 18.10 -27.79
N ASN A 161 -10.57 17.37 -28.73
CA ASN A 161 -9.82 17.98 -29.82
C ASN A 161 -10.78 18.70 -30.78
N GLN A 162 -10.71 20.03 -30.81
CA GLN A 162 -11.61 20.88 -31.59
C GLN A 162 -11.55 20.62 -33.11
N ALA A 163 -10.44 20.05 -33.60
CA ALA A 163 -10.29 19.68 -35.01
C ALA A 163 -11.09 18.43 -35.41
N GLU A 164 -11.46 17.56 -34.45
CA GLU A 164 -12.29 16.38 -34.69
C GLU A 164 -13.80 16.68 -34.65
N ILE A 165 -14.19 17.82 -34.06
CA ILE A 165 -15.59 18.20 -33.87
C ILE A 165 -16.09 18.95 -35.11
N PRO A 166 -17.13 18.47 -35.82
CA PRO A 166 -17.67 19.14 -37.00
C PRO A 166 -18.18 20.56 -36.70
N ASP A 167 -18.07 21.46 -37.68
CA ASP A 167 -18.55 22.83 -37.56
C ASP A 167 -20.04 22.89 -37.19
N GLY A 168 -20.35 23.64 -36.13
CA GLY A 168 -21.71 23.76 -35.61
C GLY A 168 -22.13 22.65 -34.65
N TYR A 169 -21.24 21.71 -34.29
CA TYR A 169 -21.48 20.68 -33.29
C TYR A 169 -20.68 20.92 -32.00
N GLU A 170 -21.10 20.29 -30.92
CA GLU A 170 -20.42 20.20 -29.63
C GLU A 170 -20.28 18.73 -29.21
N GLU A 171 -19.17 18.38 -28.58
CA GLU A 171 -18.92 17.03 -28.06
C GLU A 171 -19.64 16.82 -26.73
N LYS A 172 -20.29 15.67 -26.59
CA LYS A 172 -21.04 15.26 -25.41
C LYS A 172 -20.91 13.76 -25.16
N TRP A 173 -21.35 13.36 -23.98
CA TRP A 173 -21.21 12.00 -23.48
C TRP A 173 -22.57 11.40 -23.15
N MET A 174 -22.70 10.10 -23.42
CA MET A 174 -23.84 9.27 -23.06
C MET A 174 -23.34 8.07 -22.25
N VAL A 175 -24.07 7.71 -21.20
CA VAL A 175 -23.85 6.44 -20.50
C VAL A 175 -25.11 5.60 -20.56
N ASN A 176 -24.97 4.34 -20.96
CA ASN A 176 -26.01 3.34 -20.78
C ASN A 176 -25.70 2.52 -19.51
N VAL A 177 -26.73 2.27 -18.70
CA VAL A 177 -26.63 1.51 -17.46
C VAL A 177 -27.67 0.40 -17.49
N HIS A 178 -27.19 -0.84 -17.59
CA HIS A 178 -27.99 -2.05 -17.57
C HIS A 178 -27.74 -2.84 -16.27
N VAL A 179 -28.74 -2.86 -15.40
CA VAL A 179 -28.69 -3.45 -14.06
C VAL A 179 -29.92 -4.31 -13.78
N ILE A 180 -29.73 -5.41 -13.06
CA ILE A 180 -30.77 -6.39 -12.74
C ILE A 180 -30.83 -6.57 -11.23
N ASP A 181 -32.00 -6.36 -10.63
CA ASP A 181 -32.22 -6.64 -9.21
C ASP A 181 -32.44 -8.13 -8.96
N THR A 182 -31.42 -8.82 -8.46
CA THR A 182 -31.42 -10.27 -8.25
C THR A 182 -31.97 -10.67 -6.88
N ARG A 183 -32.52 -9.74 -6.09
CA ARG A 183 -33.09 -10.06 -4.78
C ARG A 183 -34.37 -10.85 -4.95
N GLY A 184 -34.43 -12.02 -4.31
CA GLY A 184 -35.63 -12.87 -4.29
C GLY A 184 -36.00 -13.52 -5.62
N VAL A 185 -35.16 -13.42 -6.66
CA VAL A 185 -35.39 -14.11 -7.94
C VAL A 185 -35.32 -15.64 -7.77
N ARG A 186 -36.06 -16.38 -8.61
CA ARG A 186 -36.12 -17.85 -8.54
C ARG A 186 -34.81 -18.50 -8.97
N ASP A 187 -34.23 -17.99 -10.06
CA ASP A 187 -32.99 -18.46 -10.66
C ASP A 187 -32.08 -17.27 -10.94
N ARG A 188 -31.05 -17.08 -10.11
CA ARG A 188 -30.15 -15.91 -10.21
C ARG A 188 -29.34 -15.96 -11.49
N LEU A 189 -28.74 -17.11 -11.79
CA LEU A 189 -27.88 -17.28 -12.95
C LEU A 189 -28.69 -17.07 -14.23
N GLY A 190 -29.87 -17.68 -14.33
CA GLY A 190 -30.74 -17.49 -15.49
C GLY A 190 -31.22 -16.04 -15.66
N CYS A 191 -31.48 -15.30 -14.56
CA CYS A 191 -31.79 -13.88 -14.66
C CYS A 191 -30.61 -13.07 -15.20
N THR A 192 -29.39 -13.33 -14.71
CA THR A 192 -28.18 -12.59 -15.14
C THR A 192 -27.74 -12.94 -16.55
N GLU A 193 -28.11 -14.13 -17.05
CA GLU A 193 -27.94 -14.56 -18.46
C GLU A 193 -29.15 -14.16 -19.34
N CYS A 194 -30.06 -13.34 -18.81
CA CYS A 194 -31.20 -12.82 -19.54
C CYS A 194 -32.08 -13.88 -20.21
N ARG A 195 -32.30 -15.03 -19.56
CA ARG A 195 -33.14 -16.11 -20.07
C ARG A 195 -34.59 -15.69 -20.25
N CYS A 196 -35.08 -15.74 -21.48
CA CYS A 196 -36.37 -15.15 -21.87
C CYS A 196 -37.56 -15.72 -21.11
N ASP A 197 -37.51 -17.01 -20.73
CA ASP A 197 -38.55 -17.68 -19.95
C ASP A 197 -38.69 -17.12 -18.54
N LEU A 198 -37.60 -16.64 -17.92
CA LEU A 198 -37.64 -16.05 -16.59
C LEU A 198 -38.18 -14.61 -16.58
N TYR A 199 -38.09 -13.91 -17.71
CA TYR A 199 -38.65 -12.56 -17.89
C TYR A 199 -40.06 -12.57 -18.51
N ASN A 200 -40.55 -13.74 -18.95
CA ASN A 200 -41.82 -13.92 -19.67
C ASN A 200 -41.91 -13.04 -20.94
N ILE A 201 -40.81 -13.03 -21.71
CA ILE A 201 -40.66 -12.22 -22.93
C ILE A 201 -40.69 -13.09 -24.17
N THR A 202 -41.44 -12.66 -25.18
CA THR A 202 -41.54 -13.30 -26.51
C THR A 202 -41.32 -12.32 -27.66
N VAL A 203 -41.15 -11.03 -27.33
CA VAL A 203 -40.90 -9.94 -28.27
C VAL A 203 -39.77 -9.07 -27.75
N ASP A 204 -38.93 -8.56 -28.65
CA ASP A 204 -37.81 -7.69 -28.28
C ASP A 204 -38.27 -6.27 -27.89
N LYS A 205 -37.32 -5.41 -27.49
CA LYS A 205 -37.56 -4.00 -27.14
C LYS A 205 -38.18 -3.16 -28.27
N HIS A 206 -38.09 -3.63 -29.51
CA HIS A 206 -38.63 -3.00 -30.70
C HIS A 206 -40.02 -3.55 -31.08
N GLY A 207 -40.54 -4.55 -30.36
CA GLY A 207 -41.81 -5.21 -30.61
C GLY A 207 -41.76 -6.27 -31.72
N ARG A 208 -40.57 -6.75 -32.09
CA ARG A 208 -40.39 -7.85 -33.05
C ARG A 208 -40.44 -9.18 -32.30
N VAL A 209 -41.07 -10.19 -32.89
CA VAL A 209 -41.14 -11.54 -32.31
C VAL A 209 -39.73 -12.15 -32.29
N LEU A 210 -39.34 -12.71 -31.14
CA LEU A 210 -38.06 -13.39 -31.00
C LEU A 210 -38.04 -14.72 -31.76
N PRO A 211 -36.89 -15.12 -32.34
CA PRO A 211 -36.74 -16.44 -32.93
C PRO A 211 -37.06 -17.57 -31.93
N PRO A 212 -37.69 -18.68 -32.35
CA PRO A 212 -38.03 -19.79 -31.45
C PRO A 212 -36.82 -20.45 -30.76
N ASP A 213 -35.64 -20.29 -31.34
CA ASP A 213 -34.34 -20.80 -30.90
C ASP A 213 -33.53 -19.78 -30.08
N TYR A 214 -34.07 -18.59 -29.81
CA TYR A 214 -33.44 -17.57 -28.97
C TYR A 214 -33.90 -17.74 -27.51
N TYR A 215 -33.07 -18.41 -26.70
CA TYR A 215 -33.42 -18.79 -25.33
C TYR A 215 -33.07 -17.74 -24.27
N GLY A 216 -32.09 -16.87 -24.53
CA GLY A 216 -31.65 -15.83 -23.61
C GLY A 216 -30.62 -14.90 -24.22
N GLY A 217 -30.55 -13.67 -23.70
CA GLY A 217 -29.62 -12.64 -24.15
C GLY A 217 -30.19 -11.22 -24.09
N LEU A 218 -29.49 -10.27 -24.72
CA LEU A 218 -29.76 -8.83 -24.69
C LEU A 218 -31.19 -8.44 -25.11
N GLU A 219 -31.87 -9.24 -25.92
CA GLU A 219 -33.23 -8.93 -26.37
C GLU A 219 -34.32 -9.33 -25.36
N CYS A 220 -33.96 -9.99 -24.25
CA CYS A 220 -34.90 -10.51 -23.25
C CYS A 220 -34.91 -9.77 -21.91
N CYS A 221 -33.91 -8.94 -21.63
CA CYS A 221 -33.77 -8.18 -20.38
C CYS A 221 -33.61 -6.67 -20.65
N TYR A 222 -34.52 -6.08 -21.43
CA TYR A 222 -34.52 -4.64 -21.67
C TYR A 222 -35.24 -3.86 -20.54
N ASP A 223 -35.21 -2.52 -20.59
CA ASP A 223 -35.75 -1.65 -19.53
C ASP A 223 -37.21 -1.99 -19.18
N GLU A 224 -37.52 -1.91 -17.88
CA GLU A 224 -38.84 -2.21 -17.29
C GLU A 224 -39.27 -3.69 -17.34
N THR A 225 -38.45 -4.59 -17.90
CA THR A 225 -38.68 -6.04 -17.76
C THR A 225 -38.42 -6.50 -16.33
N LYS A 226 -38.94 -7.68 -15.98
CA LYS A 226 -38.87 -8.21 -14.62
C LYS A 226 -38.63 -9.71 -14.60
N CYS A 227 -37.51 -10.12 -14.01
CA CYS A 227 -37.20 -11.51 -13.76
C CYS A 227 -38.12 -12.10 -12.68
N THR A 228 -38.49 -13.36 -12.85
CA THR A 228 -39.44 -14.05 -11.97
C THR A 228 -38.89 -14.19 -10.55
N VAL A 229 -39.66 -13.69 -9.58
CA VAL A 229 -39.37 -13.77 -8.14
C VAL A 229 -40.01 -14.98 -7.45
N LYS A 230 -39.44 -15.43 -6.34
CA LYS A 230 -39.99 -16.47 -5.47
C LYS A 230 -41.34 -16.01 -4.93
N GLU A 231 -42.30 -16.94 -4.88
CA GLU A 231 -43.64 -16.64 -4.41
C GLU A 231 -43.60 -16.16 -2.95
N GLY A 232 -44.31 -15.05 -2.65
CA GLY A 232 -44.32 -14.44 -1.32
C GLY A 232 -43.13 -13.54 -0.97
N PHE A 233 -42.11 -13.41 -1.84
CA PHE A 233 -41.00 -12.47 -1.58
C PHE A 233 -41.46 -11.02 -1.78
N GLN A 234 -41.41 -10.22 -0.71
CA GLN A 234 -41.65 -8.78 -0.74
C GLN A 234 -40.36 -8.04 -0.35
N GLY A 235 -39.68 -7.43 -1.32
CA GLY A 235 -38.52 -6.58 -1.09
C GLY A 235 -38.83 -5.11 -1.33
N VAL A 236 -38.11 -4.23 -0.63
CA VAL A 236 -38.28 -2.78 -0.74
C VAL A 236 -37.61 -2.26 -2.02
N LYS A 237 -38.25 -1.26 -2.65
CA LYS A 237 -37.66 -0.52 -3.78
C LYS A 237 -36.39 0.20 -3.34
N ARG A 238 -35.37 0.20 -4.18
CA ARG A 238 -34.11 0.91 -3.92
C ARG A 238 -33.85 1.94 -5.01
N SER A 239 -33.45 3.12 -4.56
CA SER A 239 -32.87 4.16 -5.39
C SER A 239 -31.36 3.90 -5.51
N LEU A 240 -30.84 3.88 -6.72
CA LEU A 240 -29.44 3.60 -7.01
C LEU A 240 -28.88 4.61 -8.02
N TYR A 241 -27.55 4.69 -8.05
CA TYR A 241 -26.79 5.53 -8.98
C TYR A 241 -25.59 4.76 -9.53
N LEU A 242 -25.17 5.08 -10.76
CA LEU A 242 -23.85 4.71 -11.23
C LEU A 242 -22.87 5.83 -10.84
N ARG A 243 -21.94 5.54 -9.93
CA ARG A 243 -20.82 6.43 -9.62
C ARG A 243 -19.69 6.14 -10.60
N TYR A 244 -19.21 7.15 -11.30
CA TYR A 244 -18.05 7.01 -12.19
C TYR A 244 -16.96 8.04 -11.87
N THR A 245 -15.72 7.57 -11.90
CA THR A 245 -14.51 8.31 -11.59
C THR A 245 -13.61 8.38 -12.81
N VAL A 246 -13.31 9.59 -13.25
CA VAL A 246 -12.50 9.87 -14.43
C VAL A 246 -11.19 10.52 -14.00
N LYS A 247 -10.05 9.93 -14.38
CA LYS A 247 -8.73 10.55 -14.22
C LYS A 247 -8.24 11.06 -15.56
N TYR A 248 -7.70 12.27 -15.60
CA TYR A 248 -7.28 12.94 -16.83
C TYR A 248 -6.19 13.97 -16.58
N ILE A 249 -5.44 14.32 -17.62
CA ILE A 249 -4.49 15.45 -17.65
C ILE A 249 -4.89 16.41 -18.76
N ASP A 250 -4.47 17.68 -18.66
CA ASP A 250 -4.62 18.61 -19.78
C ASP A 250 -3.77 18.14 -20.96
N TRP A 251 -4.30 18.24 -22.18
CA TRP A 251 -3.57 17.78 -23.36
C TRP A 251 -2.30 18.60 -23.59
N ASP A 252 -1.20 17.91 -23.87
CA ASP A 252 0.09 18.49 -24.23
C ASP A 252 0.69 17.73 -25.41
N ALA A 253 1.52 18.40 -26.21
CA ALA A 253 2.15 17.81 -27.39
C ALA A 253 3.11 16.65 -27.07
N SER A 254 3.53 16.49 -25.80
CA SER A 254 4.33 15.34 -25.35
C SER A 254 3.51 14.06 -25.13
N ILE A 255 2.19 14.14 -25.08
CA ILE A 255 1.29 13.00 -24.86
C ILE A 255 1.14 12.22 -26.16
N VAL A 256 1.28 10.89 -26.07
CA VAL A 256 1.09 10.00 -27.21
C VAL A 256 -0.37 9.53 -27.25
N PRO A 257 -1.15 9.87 -28.30
CA PRO A 257 -2.54 9.45 -28.42
C PRO A 257 -2.65 7.92 -28.55
N VAL A 258 -3.61 7.33 -27.84
CA VAL A 258 -3.95 5.91 -27.98
C VAL A 258 -5.32 5.72 -28.62
N LYS A 259 -5.40 4.70 -29.48
CA LYS A 259 -6.63 4.25 -30.14
C LYS A 259 -7.23 3.09 -29.37
N ILE A 260 -8.56 3.01 -29.36
CA ILE A 260 -9.33 2.00 -28.64
C ILE A 260 -9.89 0.99 -29.64
N TYR A 261 -9.64 -0.29 -29.42
CA TYR A 261 -10.21 -1.37 -30.21
C TYR A 261 -11.03 -2.30 -29.33
N VAL A 262 -12.27 -2.57 -29.74
CA VAL A 262 -13.13 -3.62 -29.16
C VAL A 262 -13.30 -4.70 -30.23
N LEU A 263 -12.82 -5.90 -29.92
CA LEU A 263 -12.90 -7.08 -30.77
C LEU A 263 -14.00 -8.01 -30.26
N ASP A 264 -14.63 -8.74 -31.16
CA ASP A 264 -15.77 -9.61 -30.88
C ASP A 264 -15.60 -10.97 -31.59
N VAL A 265 -15.86 -12.06 -30.88
CA VAL A 265 -15.61 -13.43 -31.40
C VAL A 265 -16.84 -14.08 -32.05
N THR A 266 -17.97 -13.39 -32.15
CA THR A 266 -19.28 -14.02 -32.43
C THR A 266 -19.48 -14.37 -33.90
N ASP A 267 -18.92 -13.58 -34.81
CA ASP A 267 -19.10 -13.75 -36.25
C ASP A 267 -17.79 -13.72 -37.06
N VAL A 268 -17.91 -13.90 -38.37
CA VAL A 268 -16.77 -14.04 -39.27
C VAL A 268 -16.40 -12.68 -39.83
N TRP A 269 -15.16 -12.26 -39.59
CA TRP A 269 -14.57 -11.11 -40.26
C TRP A 269 -14.20 -11.45 -41.70
N THR A 270 -14.49 -10.54 -42.62
CA THR A 270 -14.16 -10.70 -44.05
C THR A 270 -13.08 -9.70 -44.46
N ARG A 271 -11.97 -10.20 -45.02
CA ARG A 271 -10.86 -9.38 -45.54
C ARG A 271 -11.36 -8.51 -46.71
N PRO A 272 -10.96 -7.24 -46.80
CA PRO A 272 -11.37 -6.40 -47.92
C PRO A 272 -10.84 -6.98 -49.24
N ASP A 273 -11.74 -7.18 -50.22
CA ASP A 273 -11.40 -7.57 -51.58
C ASP A 273 -11.35 -6.30 -52.45
N GLU A 274 -10.12 -5.80 -52.66
CA GLU A 274 -9.85 -4.60 -53.46
C GLU A 274 -10.34 -4.73 -54.92
N SER A 275 -10.47 -5.96 -55.44
CA SER A 275 -10.90 -6.20 -56.81
C SER A 275 -12.42 -5.99 -57.03
N ARG A 276 -13.21 -5.96 -55.95
CA ARG A 276 -14.68 -5.80 -55.99
C ARG A 276 -15.18 -4.54 -55.27
N GLY A 277 -14.30 -3.74 -54.67
CA GLY A 277 -14.68 -2.55 -53.89
C GLY A 277 -15.51 -2.87 -52.64
N VAL A 278 -15.43 -4.10 -52.12
CA VAL A 278 -16.22 -4.55 -50.96
C VAL A 278 -15.48 -4.17 -49.68
N ARG A 279 -16.07 -3.28 -48.87
CA ARG A 279 -15.57 -2.92 -47.53
C ARG A 279 -15.54 -4.16 -46.62
N SER A 280 -14.50 -4.29 -45.78
CA SER A 280 -14.45 -5.27 -44.69
C SER A 280 -15.68 -5.14 -43.81
N ARG A 281 -16.37 -6.25 -43.52
CA ARG A 281 -17.52 -6.26 -42.62
C ARG A 281 -17.31 -7.24 -41.47
N HIS A 282 -17.60 -6.77 -40.26
CA HIS A 282 -17.72 -7.55 -39.03
C HIS A 282 -18.99 -7.07 -38.34
N TYR A 283 -20.02 -7.90 -38.23
CA TYR A 283 -21.32 -7.42 -37.76
C TYR A 283 -21.38 -7.30 -36.23
N CYS A 284 -20.50 -8.01 -35.52
CA CYS A 284 -20.35 -8.05 -34.08
C CYS A 284 -21.68 -8.32 -33.38
N GLN A 285 -22.11 -9.59 -33.36
CA GLN A 285 -23.37 -10.00 -32.73
C GLN A 285 -23.34 -9.81 -31.20
N VAL A 286 -22.17 -9.54 -30.61
CA VAL A 286 -21.91 -9.24 -29.19
C VAL A 286 -22.05 -10.46 -28.28
N GLU A 287 -23.12 -11.24 -28.44
CA GLU A 287 -23.43 -12.39 -27.60
C GLU A 287 -23.58 -13.69 -28.41
N TYR A 288 -23.35 -14.82 -27.75
CA TYR A 288 -23.58 -16.16 -28.28
C TYR A 288 -23.92 -17.14 -27.16
N ASP A 289 -24.49 -18.29 -27.52
CA ASP A 289 -24.84 -19.34 -26.57
C ASP A 289 -23.75 -20.43 -26.48
N VAL A 290 -23.61 -21.01 -25.30
CA VAL A 290 -22.70 -22.12 -25.01
C VAL A 290 -23.52 -23.33 -24.55
N GLU A 291 -23.54 -24.36 -25.38
CA GLU A 291 -24.25 -25.60 -25.08
C GLU A 291 -23.54 -26.44 -24.00
N SER A 292 -24.32 -27.06 -23.09
CA SER A 292 -23.79 -27.98 -22.07
C SER A 292 -23.14 -29.23 -22.67
N CYS A 293 -22.21 -29.85 -21.94
CA CYS A 293 -21.66 -31.16 -22.30
C CYS A 293 -22.65 -32.31 -22.05
N ASP A 294 -22.44 -33.43 -22.75
CA ASP A 294 -23.17 -34.67 -22.51
C ASP A 294 -22.84 -35.27 -21.13
N ILE A 295 -23.85 -35.89 -20.50
CA ILE A 295 -23.72 -36.51 -19.16
C ILE A 295 -22.71 -37.67 -19.23
N GLY A 296 -21.55 -37.51 -18.60
CA GLY A 296 -20.54 -38.57 -18.44
C GLY A 296 -19.12 -38.28 -18.96
N MET A 297 -18.85 -37.08 -19.49
CA MET A 297 -17.48 -36.66 -19.84
C MET A 297 -16.72 -36.12 -18.61
N ALA A 298 -15.41 -36.39 -18.53
CA ALA A 298 -14.54 -35.86 -17.48
C ALA A 298 -14.41 -34.32 -17.58
N ASN A 299 -14.34 -33.63 -16.44
CA ASN A 299 -14.33 -32.14 -16.34
C ASN A 299 -13.28 -31.45 -17.24
N ASP A 300 -12.10 -32.07 -17.44
CA ASP A 300 -11.02 -31.48 -18.24
C ASP A 300 -11.31 -31.38 -19.76
N GLY A 301 -12.37 -32.03 -20.26
CA GLY A 301 -12.77 -32.01 -21.67
C GLY A 301 -13.90 -31.04 -22.03
N CYS A 302 -14.46 -30.31 -21.06
CA CYS A 302 -15.75 -29.63 -21.20
C CYS A 302 -15.62 -28.12 -21.44
N ILE A 303 -14.87 -27.72 -22.48
CA ILE A 303 -14.57 -26.32 -22.83
C ILE A 303 -15.19 -25.98 -24.20
N HIS A 304 -15.86 -24.83 -24.30
CA HIS A 304 -16.31 -24.21 -25.56
C HIS A 304 -15.28 -23.17 -25.98
N THR A 305 -14.74 -23.30 -27.19
CA THR A 305 -13.78 -22.35 -27.75
C THR A 305 -14.34 -21.68 -28.99
N LYS A 306 -14.42 -20.35 -28.98
CA LYS A 306 -14.70 -19.52 -30.16
C LYS A 306 -13.43 -18.82 -30.62
N ARG A 307 -13.29 -18.66 -31.93
CA ARG A 307 -12.14 -17.98 -32.54
C ARG A 307 -12.58 -17.05 -33.67
N VAL A 308 -11.94 -15.90 -33.75
CA VAL A 308 -12.08 -14.96 -34.88
C VAL A 308 -10.70 -14.46 -35.30
N ASN A 309 -10.53 -14.22 -36.59
CA ASN A 309 -9.32 -13.64 -37.15
C ASN A 309 -9.64 -12.24 -37.67
N VAL A 310 -9.05 -11.21 -37.06
CA VAL A 310 -9.31 -9.80 -37.37
C VAL A 310 -8.02 -9.08 -37.67
N SER A 311 -8.03 -8.15 -38.62
CA SER A 311 -6.87 -7.29 -38.90
C SER A 311 -7.16 -5.88 -38.42
N LEU A 312 -6.19 -5.28 -37.72
CA LEU A 312 -6.32 -3.88 -37.30
C LEU A 312 -6.00 -2.94 -38.48
N PRO A 313 -6.74 -1.83 -38.63
CA PRO A 313 -6.55 -0.87 -39.72
C PRO A 313 -5.28 -0.03 -39.61
N THR A 314 -4.59 -0.05 -38.46
CA THR A 314 -3.35 0.70 -38.26
C THR A 314 -2.36 -0.12 -37.43
N SER A 315 -1.09 -0.08 -37.81
CA SER A 315 0.01 -0.59 -36.98
C SER A 315 0.16 0.20 -35.69
N GLY A 316 0.65 -0.43 -34.64
CA GLY A 316 0.93 0.27 -33.40
C GLY A 316 1.52 -0.59 -32.30
N ASP A 317 1.97 0.08 -31.24
CA ASP A 317 2.46 -0.56 -30.02
C ASP A 317 1.27 -0.83 -29.08
N VAL A 318 1.12 -2.07 -28.62
CA VAL A 318 0.07 -2.44 -27.67
C VAL A 318 0.44 -1.87 -26.30
N ILE A 319 -0.48 -1.17 -25.67
CA ILE A 319 -0.29 -0.51 -24.36
C ILE A 319 -1.08 -1.20 -23.26
N TYR A 320 -2.26 -1.72 -23.62
CA TYR A 320 -3.18 -2.36 -22.69
C TYR A 320 -4.04 -3.39 -23.42
N GLY A 321 -4.35 -4.49 -22.75
CA GLY A 321 -5.31 -5.47 -23.24
C GLY A 321 -6.09 -6.13 -22.09
N VAL A 322 -7.37 -6.38 -22.30
CA VAL A 322 -8.23 -7.11 -21.35
C VAL A 322 -9.40 -7.76 -22.10
N ALA A 323 -9.86 -8.91 -21.63
CA ALA A 323 -11.06 -9.55 -22.14
C ALA A 323 -12.28 -9.18 -21.31
N HIS A 324 -13.46 -9.37 -21.91
CA HIS A 324 -14.74 -9.33 -21.21
C HIS A 324 -15.43 -10.68 -21.37
N GLN A 325 -15.76 -11.31 -20.25
CA GLN A 325 -16.47 -12.58 -20.19
C GLN A 325 -17.49 -12.55 -19.05
N HIS A 326 -18.57 -13.29 -19.22
CA HIS A 326 -19.61 -13.51 -18.22
C HIS A 326 -19.34 -14.79 -17.43
N ALA A 327 -20.17 -15.07 -16.43
CA ALA A 327 -20.11 -16.30 -15.65
C ALA A 327 -19.95 -17.54 -16.55
N GLY A 328 -19.03 -18.43 -16.19
CA GLY A 328 -18.63 -19.56 -17.04
C GLY A 328 -17.43 -19.28 -17.94
N GLY A 329 -16.97 -18.03 -18.07
CA GLY A 329 -15.72 -17.70 -18.74
C GLY A 329 -14.53 -18.42 -18.09
N ILE A 330 -13.61 -18.92 -18.91
CA ILE A 330 -12.35 -19.58 -18.47
C ILE A 330 -11.14 -18.70 -18.77
N GLY A 331 -11.24 -17.86 -19.79
CA GLY A 331 -10.17 -16.98 -20.24
C GLY A 331 -10.27 -16.69 -21.73
N SER A 332 -9.58 -15.64 -22.15
CA SER A 332 -9.51 -15.23 -23.54
C SER A 332 -8.10 -14.75 -23.87
N THR A 333 -7.63 -15.11 -25.06
CA THR A 333 -6.25 -14.84 -25.48
C THR A 333 -6.22 -14.31 -26.90
N LEU A 334 -5.47 -13.23 -27.09
CA LEU A 334 -5.20 -12.61 -28.38
C LEU A 334 -3.81 -13.03 -28.87
N TYR A 335 -3.75 -13.55 -30.10
CA TYR A 335 -2.52 -14.00 -30.75
C TYR A 335 -2.18 -13.14 -31.97
N GLY A 336 -0.90 -12.94 -32.23
CA GLY A 336 -0.39 -12.42 -33.49
C GLY A 336 -0.39 -13.48 -34.60
N GLU A 337 -0.13 -13.06 -35.83
CA GLU A 337 -0.16 -13.94 -37.01
C GLU A 337 0.90 -15.05 -36.95
N ASP A 338 2.02 -14.76 -36.28
CA ASP A 338 3.13 -15.69 -36.02
C ASP A 338 2.88 -16.65 -34.84
N GLY A 339 1.70 -16.57 -34.22
CA GLY A 339 1.32 -17.39 -33.07
C GLY A 339 1.80 -16.86 -31.72
N ARG A 340 2.46 -15.69 -31.66
CA ARG A 340 2.85 -15.07 -30.39
C ARG A 340 1.63 -14.65 -29.58
N VAL A 341 1.70 -14.78 -28.26
CA VAL A 341 0.67 -14.26 -27.37
C VAL A 341 0.84 -12.75 -27.26
N ILE A 342 -0.17 -11.98 -27.69
CA ILE A 342 -0.21 -10.52 -27.52
C ILE A 342 -0.71 -10.19 -26.11
N CYS A 343 -1.79 -10.84 -25.68
CA CYS A 343 -2.34 -10.69 -24.34
C CYS A 343 -3.22 -11.88 -23.98
N SER A 344 -3.10 -12.39 -22.75
CA SER A 344 -4.01 -13.37 -22.17
C SER A 344 -4.70 -12.77 -20.96
N SER A 345 -6.03 -12.87 -20.94
CA SER A 345 -6.89 -12.29 -19.91
C SER A 345 -7.75 -13.39 -19.31
N ASN A 346 -7.61 -13.58 -18.00
CA ASN A 346 -8.24 -14.64 -17.21
C ASN A 346 -9.25 -14.04 -16.23
N PRO A 347 -10.40 -14.69 -16.01
CA PRO A 347 -11.43 -14.21 -15.10
C PRO A 347 -11.00 -14.33 -13.64
N VAL A 348 -11.39 -13.33 -12.85
CA VAL A 348 -11.29 -13.32 -11.39
C VAL A 348 -12.68 -13.54 -10.83
N TYR A 349 -12.90 -14.71 -10.23
CA TYR A 349 -14.16 -15.04 -9.56
C TYR A 349 -14.15 -14.57 -8.10
N GLY A 350 -15.28 -14.07 -7.63
CA GLY A 350 -15.45 -13.80 -6.21
C GLY A 350 -15.60 -15.09 -5.40
N GLU A 351 -15.23 -15.04 -4.13
CA GLU A 351 -15.30 -16.19 -3.20
C GLU A 351 -16.13 -15.90 -1.93
N GLY A 352 -16.55 -14.65 -1.74
CA GLY A 352 -17.24 -14.16 -0.55
C GLY A 352 -18.61 -13.53 -0.81
N ASN A 353 -19.11 -12.79 0.18
CA ASN A 353 -20.41 -12.11 0.15
C ASN A 353 -20.29 -10.58 0.19
N GLU A 354 -19.10 -10.03 -0.03
CA GLU A 354 -18.89 -8.58 -0.02
C GLU A 354 -18.93 -8.00 -1.43
N ALA A 355 -19.28 -6.71 -1.55
CA ALA A 355 -19.28 -6.00 -2.82
C ALA A 355 -17.86 -5.99 -3.43
N GLY A 356 -17.66 -6.62 -4.58
CA GLY A 356 -16.36 -6.81 -5.22
C GLY A 356 -15.67 -8.15 -4.93
N ASN A 357 -16.27 -9.04 -4.12
CA ASN A 357 -15.82 -10.42 -3.90
C ASN A 357 -16.98 -11.41 -3.94
N GLU A 358 -17.96 -11.21 -4.82
CA GLU A 358 -19.21 -11.98 -4.83
C GLU A 358 -19.05 -13.40 -5.40
N ALA A 359 -19.31 -14.41 -4.57
CA ALA A 359 -19.23 -15.82 -4.93
C ALA A 359 -20.06 -16.17 -6.18
N GLY A 360 -19.41 -16.81 -7.16
CA GLY A 360 -20.05 -17.25 -8.40
C GLY A 360 -20.21 -16.19 -9.49
N TYR A 361 -19.70 -14.97 -9.26
CA TYR A 361 -19.65 -13.91 -10.27
C TYR A 361 -18.20 -13.65 -10.70
N ILE A 362 -18.02 -13.27 -11.96
CA ILE A 362 -16.77 -12.66 -12.42
C ILE A 362 -16.78 -11.21 -11.93
N VAL A 363 -15.85 -10.89 -11.03
CA VAL A 363 -15.69 -9.56 -10.41
C VAL A 363 -14.49 -8.80 -10.99
N GLY A 364 -13.70 -9.46 -11.83
CA GLY A 364 -12.47 -8.93 -12.42
C GLY A 364 -12.03 -9.74 -13.61
N MET A 365 -11.16 -9.16 -14.44
CA MET A 365 -10.43 -9.82 -15.51
C MET A 365 -8.96 -9.40 -15.41
N SER A 366 -8.03 -10.34 -15.61
CA SER A 366 -6.60 -10.01 -15.62
C SER A 366 -6.25 -9.16 -16.84
N THR A 367 -5.41 -8.17 -16.64
CA THR A 367 -5.06 -7.18 -17.67
C THR A 367 -3.61 -7.34 -18.12
N CYS A 368 -3.35 -7.08 -19.39
CA CYS A 368 -1.99 -7.04 -19.92
C CYS A 368 -1.49 -5.60 -20.03
N TYR A 369 -0.31 -5.35 -19.47
CA TYR A 369 0.45 -4.11 -19.61
C TYR A 369 1.84 -4.43 -20.18
N PRO A 370 1.94 -4.70 -21.49
CA PRO A 370 3.24 -4.95 -22.10
C PRO A 370 4.15 -3.72 -21.94
N SER A 371 5.45 -3.95 -21.77
CA SER A 371 6.43 -2.86 -21.72
C SER A 371 6.36 -2.05 -23.03
N PRO A 372 6.45 -0.70 -22.98
CA PRO A 372 6.37 0.13 -24.18
C PRO A 372 7.25 -0.37 -25.34
N GLY A 373 6.63 -0.64 -26.50
CA GLY A 373 7.31 -1.12 -27.69
C GLY A 373 7.67 -2.62 -27.72
N SER A 374 7.36 -3.39 -26.67
CA SER A 374 7.65 -4.83 -26.61
C SER A 374 6.71 -5.67 -27.46
N VAL A 375 5.43 -5.27 -27.56
CA VAL A 375 4.41 -5.96 -28.35
C VAL A 375 3.89 -5.00 -29.41
N LYS A 376 4.12 -5.34 -30.68
CA LYS A 376 3.80 -4.50 -31.84
C LYS A 376 2.87 -5.22 -32.78
N ILE A 377 1.85 -4.53 -33.27
CA ILE A 377 0.95 -5.02 -34.32
C ILE A 377 1.36 -4.34 -35.61
N SER A 378 1.69 -5.15 -36.61
CA SER A 378 2.10 -4.67 -37.94
C SER A 378 0.87 -4.28 -38.77
N ASP A 379 1.08 -3.39 -39.74
CA ASP A 379 0.00 -2.97 -40.63
C ASP A 379 -0.52 -4.16 -41.45
N GLY A 380 -1.82 -4.41 -41.41
CA GLY A 380 -2.45 -5.56 -42.05
C GLY A 380 -2.16 -6.93 -41.42
N GLU A 381 -1.52 -6.99 -40.24
CA GLU A 381 -1.32 -8.23 -39.48
C GLU A 381 -2.66 -8.84 -39.08
N LEU A 382 -2.77 -10.17 -39.15
CA LEU A 382 -3.96 -10.90 -38.76
C LEU A 382 -3.87 -11.35 -37.30
N LEU A 383 -4.75 -10.83 -36.45
CA LEU A 383 -4.85 -11.18 -35.04
C LEU A 383 -5.89 -12.28 -34.85
N THR A 384 -5.55 -13.30 -34.07
CA THR A 384 -6.47 -14.38 -33.72
C THR A 384 -6.94 -14.21 -32.28
N LEU A 385 -8.21 -13.88 -32.09
CA LEU A 385 -8.83 -13.83 -30.76
C LEU A 385 -9.46 -15.19 -30.44
N VAL A 386 -9.19 -15.71 -29.25
CA VAL A 386 -9.69 -17.00 -28.76
C VAL A 386 -10.39 -16.79 -27.44
N SER A 387 -11.68 -17.12 -27.35
CA SER A 387 -12.48 -17.03 -26.12
C SER A 387 -12.90 -18.42 -25.67
N ASN A 388 -12.64 -18.75 -24.40
CA ASN A 388 -12.95 -20.05 -23.80
C ASN A 388 -14.00 -19.92 -22.70
N TYR A 389 -15.00 -20.80 -22.72
CA TYR A 389 -16.06 -20.92 -21.73
C TYR A 389 -16.19 -22.37 -21.22
N SER A 390 -16.59 -22.54 -19.97
CA SER A 390 -17.00 -23.81 -19.41
C SER A 390 -18.33 -24.23 -20.02
N ARG A 391 -18.43 -25.51 -20.37
CA ARG A 391 -19.68 -26.16 -20.83
C ARG A 391 -20.28 -27.07 -19.75
N ALA A 392 -19.76 -27.02 -18.53
CA ALA A 392 -20.24 -27.85 -17.42
C ALA A 392 -21.75 -27.62 -17.17
N GLN A 393 -22.21 -26.39 -17.42
CA GLN A 393 -23.60 -26.02 -17.57
C GLN A 393 -23.76 -25.24 -18.88
N GLY A 394 -24.97 -25.23 -19.43
CA GLY A 394 -25.28 -24.40 -20.60
C GLY A 394 -25.39 -22.94 -20.17
N HIS A 395 -24.93 -22.04 -21.02
CA HIS A 395 -24.99 -20.59 -20.81
C HIS A 395 -25.62 -19.91 -22.03
N THR A 396 -26.48 -18.90 -21.79
CA THR A 396 -27.07 -18.09 -22.86
C THR A 396 -26.58 -16.65 -22.80
N GLY A 397 -26.43 -16.00 -23.96
CA GLY A 397 -26.08 -14.58 -24.01
C GLY A 397 -24.70 -14.25 -23.41
N VAL A 398 -23.71 -15.14 -23.57
CA VAL A 398 -22.34 -14.89 -23.10
C VAL A 398 -21.56 -14.04 -24.11
N MET A 399 -20.57 -13.28 -23.61
CA MET A 399 -19.75 -12.40 -24.45
C MET A 399 -18.31 -12.91 -24.59
N GLY A 400 -17.68 -12.66 -25.73
CA GLY A 400 -16.28 -12.98 -25.98
C GLY A 400 -15.55 -11.77 -26.53
N LEU A 401 -15.64 -10.64 -25.82
CA LEU A 401 -15.06 -9.39 -26.27
C LEU A 401 -13.62 -9.24 -25.79
N PHE A 402 -12.83 -8.47 -26.53
CA PHE A 402 -11.46 -8.12 -26.16
C PHE A 402 -11.19 -6.65 -26.40
N TYR A 403 -10.79 -5.95 -25.36
CA TYR A 403 -10.51 -4.53 -25.37
C TYR A 403 -9.00 -4.32 -25.46
N LEU A 404 -8.55 -3.46 -26.36
CA LEU A 404 -7.14 -3.24 -26.66
C LEU A 404 -6.86 -1.74 -26.85
N LEU A 405 -5.83 -1.23 -26.18
CA LEU A 405 -5.29 0.12 -26.44
C LEU A 405 -3.99 0.01 -27.24
N VAL A 406 -3.94 0.75 -28.34
CA VAL A 406 -2.81 0.73 -29.27
C VAL A 406 -2.34 2.16 -29.55
N ALA A 407 -1.07 2.43 -29.34
CA ALA A 407 -0.41 3.70 -29.67
C ALA A 407 0.17 3.64 -31.08
N ASP A 408 0.10 4.75 -31.83
CA ASP A 408 0.61 4.81 -33.20
C ASP A 408 2.16 4.75 -33.22
N SER A 409 2.75 3.84 -34.01
CA SER A 409 4.21 3.68 -34.10
C SER A 409 4.92 4.84 -34.82
N SER A 410 4.18 5.74 -35.47
CA SER A 410 4.72 6.83 -36.29
C SER A 410 5.04 8.12 -35.52
N THR A 411 4.49 8.30 -34.32
CA THR A 411 4.76 9.46 -33.46
C THR A 411 6.01 9.21 -32.60
N LYS A 412 7.20 9.51 -33.14
CA LYS A 412 8.39 9.68 -32.29
C LYS A 412 8.31 11.05 -31.58
N PRO A 413 8.64 11.15 -30.29
CA PRO A 413 8.86 12.45 -29.66
C PRO A 413 10.07 13.10 -30.33
N ASP A 414 9.84 14.19 -31.06
CA ASP A 414 10.89 14.93 -31.76
C ASP A 414 11.95 15.41 -30.76
N THR A 415 13.11 14.76 -30.85
CA THR A 415 14.29 15.08 -30.07
C THR A 415 15.12 16.09 -30.87
N ALA A 416 14.73 17.38 -30.90
CA ALA A 416 15.64 18.46 -31.33
C ALA A 416 15.09 19.87 -31.03
N LEU A 417 15.64 20.48 -29.97
CA LEU A 417 16.19 21.83 -29.93
C LEU A 417 15.41 22.98 -30.61
N HIS A 418 14.83 23.88 -29.81
CA HIS A 418 15.03 25.32 -30.03
C HIS A 418 15.12 26.09 -28.72
N SER A 419 16.32 26.64 -28.50
CA SER A 419 16.60 27.74 -27.60
C SER A 419 16.27 29.08 -28.26
N SER A 420 16.02 30.08 -27.40
CA SER A 420 15.85 31.53 -27.64
C SER A 420 14.48 31.94 -28.23
N THR A 421 13.73 32.93 -27.73
CA THR A 421 14.03 34.02 -26.79
C THR A 421 12.71 34.66 -26.32
N GLN A 422 12.61 34.97 -25.00
CA GLN A 422 11.86 36.06 -24.33
C GLN A 422 10.36 36.29 -24.69
N VAL A 423 9.43 36.43 -23.74
CA VAL A 423 9.43 37.37 -22.59
C VAL A 423 8.55 36.78 -21.47
N HIS A 424 9.14 36.49 -20.31
CA HIS A 424 8.39 36.45 -19.05
C HIS A 424 9.11 37.34 -18.04
N GLU A 425 8.32 38.22 -17.46
CA GLU A 425 8.70 39.28 -16.53
C GLU A 425 9.16 38.69 -15.19
N GLU A 426 10.47 38.52 -15.04
CA GLU A 426 11.10 38.09 -13.78
C GLU A 426 11.07 39.22 -12.74
N THR A 427 10.35 39.00 -11.63
CA THR A 427 10.68 39.69 -10.38
C THR A 427 11.79 38.89 -9.68
N LYS A 428 13.06 39.25 -9.97
CA LYS A 428 14.25 38.69 -9.31
C LYS A 428 14.26 39.03 -7.82
N ILE A 429 14.27 38.01 -6.97
CA ILE A 429 14.81 38.11 -5.60
C ILE A 429 16.25 37.56 -5.62
N PHE A 430 17.17 38.44 -5.25
CA PHE A 430 18.62 38.22 -5.10
C PHE A 430 18.92 37.22 -3.96
N ILE A 431 19.57 36.09 -4.25
CA ILE A 431 20.26 35.26 -3.25
C ILE A 431 21.67 34.92 -3.77
N PRO A 432 22.75 35.59 -3.30
CA PRO A 432 24.09 35.18 -3.63
C PRO A 432 24.60 34.18 -2.57
N GLY A 433 24.63 32.89 -2.91
CA GLY A 433 25.51 31.93 -2.23
C GLY A 433 24.91 30.58 -1.79
N LEU A 434 24.32 29.80 -2.69
CA LEU A 434 24.00 28.39 -2.39
C LEU A 434 25.24 27.47 -2.41
N GLY A 435 26.30 27.80 -3.16
CA GLY A 435 27.27 26.78 -3.62
C GLY A 435 28.56 26.60 -2.82
N VAL A 436 29.05 27.60 -2.06
CA VAL A 436 30.48 27.61 -1.68
C VAL A 436 30.81 26.76 -0.44
N ILE A 437 29.84 26.48 0.44
CA ILE A 437 30.09 25.76 1.71
C ILE A 437 29.72 24.28 1.61
N VAL A 438 28.72 23.94 0.79
CA VAL A 438 28.49 22.56 0.31
C VAL A 438 29.76 22.04 -0.40
N PHE A 439 30.50 22.94 -1.07
CA PHE A 439 31.82 22.70 -1.68
C PHE A 439 32.94 22.31 -0.70
N GLY A 440 32.87 22.64 0.60
CA GLY A 440 33.95 22.37 1.56
C GLY A 440 33.85 21.01 2.27
N VAL A 441 32.62 20.56 2.55
CA VAL A 441 32.37 19.33 3.33
C VAL A 441 32.39 18.09 2.45
N ILE A 442 31.90 18.21 1.20
CA ILE A 442 32.05 17.16 0.18
C ILE A 442 33.54 16.98 -0.18
N PHE A 443 34.33 18.06 -0.21
CA PHE A 443 35.77 18.00 -0.48
C PHE A 443 36.58 17.28 0.62
N ILE A 444 36.17 17.40 1.89
CA ILE A 444 36.78 16.67 3.01
C ILE A 444 36.41 15.18 2.99
N LEU A 445 35.19 14.84 2.59
CA LEU A 445 34.76 13.45 2.41
C LEU A 445 35.55 12.75 1.27
N VAL A 446 35.88 13.47 0.20
CA VAL A 446 36.76 12.99 -0.90
C VAL A 446 38.21 12.77 -0.45
N LEU A 447 38.72 13.59 0.50
CA LEU A 447 40.10 13.46 1.01
C LEU A 447 40.28 12.33 2.03
N ILE A 448 39.27 12.06 2.86
CA ILE A 448 39.30 10.95 3.83
C ILE A 448 39.24 9.60 3.10
N PHE A 449 38.47 9.52 2.01
CA PHE A 449 38.39 8.32 1.18
C PHE A 449 39.69 8.08 0.38
N ALA A 450 40.34 9.15 -0.12
CA ALA A 450 41.63 9.08 -0.81
C ALA A 450 42.79 8.58 0.09
N PHE A 451 42.74 8.84 1.40
CA PHE A 451 43.75 8.35 2.34
C PHE A 451 43.50 6.91 2.82
N GLY A 452 42.26 6.43 2.82
CA GLY A 452 41.92 5.05 3.19
C GLY A 452 42.40 3.98 2.20
N ILE A 453 42.58 4.34 0.92
CA ILE A 453 43.06 3.44 -0.13
C ILE A 453 44.58 3.15 0.01
N LYS A 454 45.33 3.95 0.78
CA LYS A 454 46.80 3.81 0.88
C LYS A 454 47.26 2.76 1.91
N SER A 455 46.41 2.31 2.84
CA SER A 455 46.82 1.33 3.86
C SER A 455 46.71 -0.14 3.42
N LYS A 456 46.23 -0.41 2.19
CA LYS A 456 46.01 -1.78 1.68
C LYS A 456 47.14 -2.32 0.78
N LYS A 457 48.32 -1.69 0.76
CA LYS A 457 49.38 -2.01 -0.21
C LYS A 457 50.78 -1.99 0.38
N GLU A 458 51.04 -2.90 1.32
CA GLU A 458 52.34 -3.44 1.77
C GLU A 458 51.94 -4.38 2.94
N GLU A 459 51.94 -5.70 2.85
CA GLU A 459 52.99 -6.61 2.40
C GLU A 459 52.36 -7.91 1.85
N GLY A 460 52.78 -8.31 0.65
CA GLY A 460 52.65 -9.70 0.21
C GLY A 460 54.01 -10.37 0.27
N LYS A 461 54.10 -11.59 0.83
CA LYS A 461 55.04 -12.63 0.39
C LYS A 461 54.81 -14.02 1.04
N ARG A 462 54.50 -14.98 0.16
CA ARG A 462 54.87 -16.42 0.10
C ARG A 462 54.33 -17.45 1.11
N SER A 463 53.75 -18.52 0.51
CA SER A 463 53.52 -19.90 0.99
C SER A 463 54.85 -20.73 0.96
N PRO A 464 55.00 -22.01 1.44
CA PRO A 464 54.00 -23.02 1.89
C PRO A 464 54.37 -23.95 3.11
N ASN A 465 53.39 -24.82 3.47
CA ASN A 465 53.48 -26.20 4.04
C ASN A 465 53.48 -26.53 5.57
N GLN A 466 52.53 -27.44 5.91
CA GLN A 466 52.56 -28.64 6.80
C GLN A 466 52.57 -28.62 8.36
N ARG A 467 51.63 -29.44 8.89
CA ARG A 467 51.65 -30.34 10.08
C ARG A 467 51.26 -29.84 11.50
N GLN A 468 50.13 -30.42 11.96
CA GLN A 468 49.91 -31.27 13.17
C GLN A 468 50.15 -30.75 14.61
N GLY A 469 49.08 -30.87 15.42
CA GLY A 469 49.04 -31.11 16.89
C GLY A 469 48.85 -29.86 17.76
N SER A 470 48.10 -29.83 18.88
CA SER A 470 47.19 -30.71 19.60
C SER A 470 46.78 -29.98 20.91
N PHE A 471 45.48 -29.91 21.24
CA PHE A 471 44.79 -29.86 22.58
C PHE A 471 45.33 -28.98 23.76
N PRO A 472 44.47 -28.43 24.67
CA PRO A 472 43.47 -29.19 25.42
C PRO A 472 42.08 -28.54 25.66
N ARG A 473 41.19 -29.42 26.13
CA ARG A 473 39.77 -29.33 26.45
C ARG A 473 39.61 -29.21 27.97
N ILE A 474 38.83 -28.25 28.48
CA ILE A 474 38.23 -28.22 29.84
C ILE A 474 36.88 -27.49 29.69
N LEU A 475 35.75 -28.18 29.51
CA LEU A 475 34.78 -28.65 30.53
C LEU A 475 34.17 -27.54 31.43
N LEU A 476 33.08 -26.93 30.95
CA LEU A 476 31.96 -26.35 31.71
C LEU A 476 30.75 -26.52 30.77
N GLY A 477 29.83 -27.48 30.97
CA GLY A 477 28.83 -27.44 32.03
C GLY A 477 27.52 -26.88 31.44
N GLU A 478 26.96 -27.57 30.43
CA GLU A 478 25.71 -27.21 29.77
C GLU A 478 24.53 -27.48 30.71
N GLY A 479 23.73 -26.44 30.94
CA GLY A 479 22.42 -26.51 31.58
C GLY A 479 21.41 -25.82 30.67
N HIS A 480 21.01 -26.50 29.60
CA HIS A 480 19.88 -26.11 28.75
C HIS A 480 18.58 -26.47 29.46
N VAL A 481 17.63 -25.54 29.54
CA VAL A 481 16.23 -25.86 29.81
C VAL A 481 15.52 -25.85 28.47
N ASN A 482 15.32 -27.06 27.93
CA ASN A 482 14.56 -27.36 26.73
C ASN A 482 13.08 -26.99 26.92
N VAL A 483 12.50 -26.23 25.99
CA VAL A 483 11.13 -26.54 25.53
C VAL A 483 11.23 -27.92 24.89
N PRO A 484 10.34 -28.89 25.20
CA PRO A 484 10.58 -30.27 24.76
C PRO A 484 10.61 -30.31 23.23
N ALA A 485 11.81 -30.55 22.69
CA ALA A 485 11.95 -31.06 21.34
C ALA A 485 11.01 -32.27 21.26
N MET A 486 10.06 -32.21 20.34
CA MET A 486 9.11 -33.26 20.08
C MET A 486 9.84 -34.46 19.45
N ALA A 487 10.66 -35.12 20.25
CA ALA A 487 11.56 -36.17 19.83
C ALA A 487 10.98 -37.52 20.24
N SER A 488 10.81 -38.37 19.23
CA SER A 488 10.75 -39.80 19.39
C SER A 488 11.90 -40.34 20.24
N ALA A 489 11.62 -41.41 20.98
CA ALA A 489 12.61 -42.14 21.77
C ALA A 489 13.60 -42.87 20.83
N GLY A 490 14.59 -42.14 20.33
CA GLY A 490 15.68 -42.65 19.49
C GLY A 490 17.03 -42.07 19.91
N THR A 491 18.09 -42.85 19.75
CA THR A 491 19.45 -42.54 20.23
C THR A 491 20.11 -41.39 19.46
N GLU A 492 21.07 -40.69 20.08
CA GLU A 492 21.78 -39.50 19.54
C GLU A 492 22.45 -39.71 18.17
N GLN A 493 22.79 -40.96 17.82
CA GLN A 493 23.34 -41.31 16.50
C GLN A 493 22.27 -41.41 15.41
N GLU A 494 21.00 -41.66 15.75
CA GLU A 494 19.88 -41.69 14.80
C GLU A 494 19.30 -40.29 14.52
N LYS A 495 19.34 -39.37 15.49
CA LYS A 495 18.82 -38.00 15.33
C LYS A 495 19.60 -37.18 14.30
N LYS A 496 20.92 -37.39 14.20
CA LYS A 496 21.78 -36.70 13.21
C LYS A 496 21.57 -37.15 11.76
N ALA A 497 20.81 -38.23 11.55
CA ALA A 497 20.40 -38.72 10.22
C ALA A 497 18.96 -38.31 9.85
N ARG A 498 18.19 -37.70 10.77
CA ARG A 498 16.78 -37.33 10.55
C ARG A 498 16.52 -35.86 10.25
N SER A 499 17.43 -34.94 10.59
CA SER A 499 17.25 -33.49 10.35
C SER A 499 17.83 -33.04 9.00
N GLY A 500 17.00 -32.45 8.15
CA GLY A 500 17.46 -31.65 7.00
C GLY A 500 17.22 -32.25 5.62
N GLY A 501 15.98 -32.67 5.29
CA GLY A 501 15.67 -32.99 3.90
C GLY A 501 14.18 -33.08 3.60
N CYS A 502 13.76 -32.36 2.55
CA CYS A 502 12.42 -32.35 1.98
C CYS A 502 11.92 -33.78 1.72
N ASN A 503 10.67 -34.05 2.12
CA ASN A 503 10.13 -35.39 2.18
C ASN A 503 8.95 -35.53 1.18
N PRO A 504 9.20 -35.95 -0.06
CA PRO A 504 8.17 -36.01 -1.09
C PRO A 504 7.14 -37.11 -0.79
N VAL A 505 5.85 -36.77 -0.87
CA VAL A 505 4.76 -37.71 -0.59
C VAL A 505 4.31 -38.43 -1.84
N LYS A 506 4.37 -39.77 -1.81
CA LYS A 506 4.27 -40.66 -2.99
C LYS A 506 2.86 -41.13 -3.39
N LYS A 507 1.76 -40.56 -2.87
CA LYS A 507 0.41 -41.07 -3.23
C LYS A 507 -0.62 -39.95 -3.49
N PRO A 508 -1.26 -39.94 -4.67
CA PRO A 508 -2.42 -39.09 -4.92
C PRO A 508 -3.66 -39.65 -4.19
N GLY A 509 -4.27 -38.84 -3.33
CA GLY A 509 -5.46 -39.17 -2.55
C GLY A 509 -5.85 -38.04 -1.57
N PRO A 510 -7.03 -38.10 -0.92
CA PRO A 510 -7.43 -37.10 0.07
C PRO A 510 -6.49 -37.08 1.27
N VAL A 511 -6.12 -35.88 1.73
CA VAL A 511 -5.24 -35.67 2.89
C VAL A 511 -5.77 -36.42 4.11
N SER A 512 -4.89 -37.20 4.73
CA SER A 512 -5.19 -38.04 5.90
C SER A 512 -4.06 -37.96 6.91
N LEU A 513 -4.31 -38.39 8.15
CA LEU A 513 -3.32 -38.33 9.23
C LEU A 513 -2.05 -39.15 8.92
N ASP A 514 -2.16 -40.20 8.10
CA ASP A 514 -1.00 -40.98 7.66
C ASP A 514 -0.03 -40.15 6.78
N HIS A 515 -0.52 -39.12 6.08
CA HIS A 515 0.31 -38.19 5.32
C HIS A 515 1.08 -37.23 6.25
N VAL A 516 0.41 -36.70 7.28
CA VAL A 516 1.01 -35.83 8.32
C VAL A 516 2.14 -36.56 9.05
N LEU A 517 1.90 -37.81 9.47
CA LEU A 517 2.90 -38.66 10.14
C LEU A 517 4.11 -38.94 9.23
N SER A 518 3.85 -39.15 7.94
CA SER A 518 4.91 -39.37 6.94
C SER A 518 5.77 -38.11 6.72
N ALA A 519 5.15 -36.93 6.68
CA ALA A 519 5.85 -35.66 6.52
C ALA A 519 6.75 -35.37 7.74
N LEU A 520 6.25 -35.62 8.94
CA LEU A 520 6.94 -35.39 10.22
C LEU A 520 7.90 -36.52 10.64
N ARG A 521 7.94 -37.64 9.91
CA ARG A 521 8.75 -38.84 10.25
C ARG A 521 8.49 -39.37 11.66
N GLU A 522 7.24 -39.26 12.12
CA GLU A 522 6.82 -39.66 13.46
C GLU A 522 5.84 -40.85 13.41
N THR A 523 5.90 -41.70 14.43
CA THR A 523 4.89 -42.77 14.62
C THR A 523 3.64 -42.25 15.34
N LYS A 524 2.54 -43.01 15.31
CA LYS A 524 1.29 -42.62 16.01
C LYS A 524 1.51 -42.48 17.52
N GLU A 525 2.37 -43.32 18.08
CA GLU A 525 2.75 -43.34 19.48
C GLU A 525 3.61 -42.12 19.85
N GLU A 526 4.56 -41.75 18.99
CA GLU A 526 5.40 -40.55 19.17
C GLU A 526 4.55 -39.27 19.12
N ARG A 527 3.60 -39.20 18.19
CA ARG A 527 2.62 -38.11 18.08
C ARG A 527 1.71 -37.99 19.31
N ASP A 528 1.17 -39.10 19.82
CA ASP A 528 0.31 -39.04 21.03
C ASP A 528 1.13 -38.60 22.25
N SER A 529 2.37 -39.07 22.38
CA SER A 529 3.29 -38.62 23.44
C SER A 529 3.58 -37.12 23.33
N ARG A 530 3.71 -36.61 22.11
CA ARG A 530 3.98 -35.21 21.79
C ARG A 530 2.83 -34.29 22.17
N ILE A 531 1.60 -34.65 21.80
CA ILE A 531 0.37 -33.91 22.15
C ILE A 531 0.12 -33.94 23.66
N ARG A 532 0.33 -35.09 24.32
CA ARG A 532 0.27 -35.17 25.80
C ARG A 532 1.27 -34.25 26.47
N SER A 533 2.49 -34.21 25.96
CA SER A 533 3.54 -33.34 26.52
C SER A 533 3.16 -31.86 26.40
N LEU A 534 2.56 -31.47 25.27
CA LEU A 534 2.06 -30.11 25.06
C LEU A 534 0.88 -29.80 25.99
N PHE A 535 -0.09 -30.70 26.12
CA PHE A 535 -1.20 -30.52 27.05
C PHE A 535 -0.71 -30.35 28.50
N SER A 536 0.23 -31.20 28.95
CA SER A 536 0.83 -31.09 30.28
C SER A 536 1.64 -29.81 30.49
N PHE A 537 2.20 -29.23 29.41
CA PHE A 537 2.88 -27.94 29.48
C PHE A 537 1.90 -26.80 29.79
N PHE A 538 0.74 -26.78 29.14
CA PHE A 538 -0.34 -25.85 29.46
C PHE A 538 -0.99 -26.15 30.83
N ASP A 539 -1.17 -27.44 31.16
CA ASP A 539 -1.66 -27.90 32.46
C ASP A 539 -0.56 -27.93 33.54
N SER A 540 0.14 -26.80 33.69
CA SER A 540 1.25 -26.66 34.65
C SER A 540 0.87 -26.94 36.12
N ASN A 541 -0.43 -26.94 36.45
CA ASN A 541 -0.96 -27.25 37.77
C ASN A 541 -1.46 -28.71 37.91
N ASN A 542 -1.41 -29.50 36.83
CA ASN A 542 -1.84 -30.90 36.76
C ASN A 542 -3.30 -31.09 37.24
N VAL A 543 -4.18 -30.18 36.85
CA VAL A 543 -5.62 -30.19 37.24
C VAL A 543 -6.47 -31.03 36.30
N GLY A 544 -5.93 -31.44 35.14
CA GLY A 544 -6.58 -32.32 34.16
C GLY A 544 -7.45 -31.60 33.12
N TYR A 545 -7.48 -30.28 33.12
CA TYR A 545 -8.16 -29.42 32.15
C TYR A 545 -7.40 -28.11 31.99
N LEU A 546 -7.67 -27.36 30.92
CA LEU A 546 -7.11 -26.03 30.68
C LEU A 546 -8.22 -24.98 30.78
N ASP A 547 -8.01 -23.95 31.60
CA ASP A 547 -8.83 -22.74 31.60
C ASP A 547 -8.11 -21.57 30.90
N SER A 548 -8.80 -20.43 30.73
CA SER A 548 -8.25 -19.24 30.05
C SER A 548 -6.92 -18.80 30.65
N ALA A 549 -6.76 -18.92 31.98
CA ALA A 549 -5.55 -18.49 32.66
C ALA A 549 -4.38 -19.45 32.41
N GLN A 550 -4.64 -20.76 32.34
CA GLN A 550 -3.64 -21.76 31.96
C GLN A 550 -3.23 -21.62 30.49
N ILE A 551 -4.18 -21.32 29.60
CA ILE A 551 -3.89 -21.05 28.18
C ILE A 551 -3.07 -19.78 28.02
N GLU A 552 -3.45 -18.66 28.65
CA GLU A 552 -2.67 -17.41 28.66
C GLU A 552 -1.24 -17.65 29.16
N LYS A 553 -1.09 -18.36 30.29
CA LYS A 553 0.22 -18.66 30.86
C LYS A 553 1.06 -19.58 29.97
N GLY A 554 0.44 -20.54 29.29
CA GLY A 554 1.13 -21.42 28.36
C GLY A 554 1.55 -20.71 27.06
N LEU A 555 0.69 -19.85 26.51
CA LEU A 555 1.02 -19.01 25.35
C LEU A 555 2.15 -18.02 25.67
N SER A 556 2.11 -17.41 26.87
CA SER A 556 3.18 -16.61 27.44
C SER A 556 4.52 -17.35 27.41
N ALA A 557 4.52 -18.59 27.90
CA ALA A 557 5.71 -19.42 27.98
C ALA A 557 6.21 -19.89 26.61
N LEU A 558 5.37 -19.83 25.57
CA LEU A 558 5.72 -20.10 24.17
C LEU A 558 6.03 -18.83 23.37
N GLN A 559 6.06 -17.66 24.02
CA GLN A 559 6.33 -16.37 23.37
C GLN A 559 5.29 -15.97 22.32
N ILE A 560 4.06 -16.49 22.42
CA ILE A 560 2.93 -16.13 21.57
C ILE A 560 2.17 -14.97 22.25
N PRO A 561 1.76 -13.91 21.53
CA PRO A 561 1.08 -12.75 22.12
C PRO A 561 -0.14 -13.15 22.97
N GLU A 562 -0.09 -12.82 24.26
CA GLU A 562 -1.15 -13.11 25.24
C GLU A 562 -2.33 -12.14 25.14
N ASP A 563 -2.73 -11.72 23.92
CA ASP A 563 -3.95 -10.92 23.81
C ASP A 563 -5.08 -11.71 24.47
N TYR A 564 -5.71 -11.12 25.49
CA TYR A 564 -6.84 -11.72 26.21
C TYR A 564 -7.92 -12.21 25.24
N LYS A 565 -8.03 -11.55 24.08
CA LYS A 565 -8.90 -11.97 23.00
C LYS A 565 -8.45 -13.29 22.36
N TYR A 566 -7.16 -13.45 22.09
CA TYR A 566 -6.56 -14.61 21.43
C TYR A 566 -6.58 -15.87 22.30
N ALA A 567 -6.21 -15.77 23.59
CA ALA A 567 -6.28 -16.90 24.50
C ALA A 567 -7.72 -17.39 24.73
N LYS A 568 -8.66 -16.45 24.80
CA LYS A 568 -10.09 -16.75 24.87
C LYS A 568 -10.64 -17.34 23.58
N GLU A 569 -10.19 -16.88 22.42
CA GLU A 569 -10.52 -17.45 21.11
C GLU A 569 -10.01 -18.90 21.01
N LEU A 570 -8.76 -19.17 21.42
CA LEU A 570 -8.21 -20.53 21.46
C LEU A 570 -8.98 -21.44 22.43
N LEU A 571 -9.37 -20.93 23.60
CA LEU A 571 -10.23 -21.68 24.53
C LEU A 571 -11.57 -22.02 23.89
N ASN A 572 -12.24 -21.04 23.27
CA ASN A 572 -13.56 -21.24 22.68
C ASN A 572 -13.55 -22.22 21.50
N VAL A 573 -12.46 -22.28 20.73
CA VAL A 573 -12.32 -23.21 19.59
C VAL A 573 -11.98 -24.61 20.06
N CYS A 574 -11.25 -24.74 21.19
CA CYS A 574 -10.96 -26.05 21.79
C CYS A 574 -12.14 -26.62 22.59
N ASP A 575 -12.93 -25.79 23.29
CA ASP A 575 -14.03 -26.18 24.18
C ASP A 575 -15.29 -26.55 23.39
N GLU A 576 -15.37 -27.81 22.95
CA GLU A 576 -16.49 -28.34 22.15
C GLU A 576 -17.79 -28.47 22.97
N ASN A 577 -17.67 -28.78 24.26
CA ASN A 577 -18.83 -29.01 25.12
C ASN A 577 -19.37 -27.71 25.78
N GLN A 578 -18.65 -26.60 25.64
CA GLN A 578 -18.95 -25.25 26.14
C GLN A 578 -19.04 -25.14 27.68
N ASP A 579 -18.24 -25.93 28.41
CA ASP A 579 -18.18 -25.88 29.88
C ASP A 579 -17.18 -24.84 30.42
N GLY A 580 -16.49 -24.13 29.52
CA GLY A 580 -15.50 -23.11 29.81
C GLY A 580 -14.12 -23.67 30.16
N ARG A 581 -13.87 -24.95 29.89
CA ARG A 581 -12.62 -25.67 30.14
C ARG A 581 -12.30 -26.53 28.92
N VAL A 582 -11.03 -26.91 28.79
CA VAL A 582 -10.56 -27.80 27.71
C VAL A 582 -9.92 -29.01 28.33
N ASP A 583 -10.53 -30.18 28.17
CA ASP A 583 -9.91 -31.45 28.58
C ASP A 583 -8.92 -31.99 27.54
N TYR A 584 -8.21 -33.08 27.89
CA TYR A 584 -7.22 -33.67 26.98
C TYR A 584 -7.83 -34.18 25.66
N GLN A 585 -9.07 -34.69 25.69
CA GLN A 585 -9.72 -35.20 24.47
C GLN A 585 -10.10 -34.05 23.53
N GLU A 586 -10.61 -32.96 24.08
CA GLU A 586 -10.92 -31.73 23.34
C GLU A 586 -9.66 -31.09 22.76
N PHE A 587 -8.60 -30.96 23.56
CA PHE A 587 -7.30 -30.45 23.10
C PHE A 587 -6.71 -31.34 22.00
N ARG A 588 -6.78 -32.66 22.15
CA ARG A 588 -6.31 -33.61 21.12
C ARG A 588 -7.09 -33.46 19.83
N LYS A 589 -8.41 -33.32 19.90
CA LYS A 589 -9.26 -33.15 18.71
C LYS A 589 -8.89 -31.87 17.95
N TYR A 590 -8.70 -30.77 18.67
CA TYR A 590 -8.19 -29.53 18.08
C TYR A 590 -6.84 -29.74 17.37
N MET A 591 -5.90 -30.46 18.00
CA MET A 591 -4.60 -30.76 17.38
C MET A 591 -4.72 -31.65 16.13
N ASP A 592 -5.64 -32.63 16.15
CA ASP A 592 -5.92 -33.49 14.99
C ASP A 592 -6.46 -32.68 13.80
N ASP A 593 -7.43 -31.80 14.07
CA ASP A 593 -8.04 -30.95 13.05
C ASP A 593 -7.06 -29.90 12.52
N LYS A 594 -6.28 -29.26 13.41
CA LYS A 594 -5.31 -28.22 13.05
C LYS A 594 -4.13 -28.74 12.24
N GLU A 595 -3.56 -29.89 12.59
CA GLU A 595 -2.46 -30.47 11.81
C GLU A 595 -2.90 -30.91 10.41
N LEU A 596 -4.14 -31.42 10.27
CA LEU A 596 -4.72 -31.74 8.97
C LEU A 596 -5.00 -30.48 8.15
N GLU A 597 -5.49 -29.42 8.78
CA GLU A 597 -5.69 -28.12 8.14
C GLU A 597 -4.36 -27.57 7.61
N LEU A 598 -3.35 -27.41 8.48
CA LEU A 598 -2.04 -26.87 8.13
C LEU A 598 -1.35 -27.66 7.03
N TYR A 599 -1.49 -28.99 7.03
CA TYR A 599 -0.91 -29.84 5.98
C TYR A 599 -1.60 -29.66 4.62
N ARG A 600 -2.92 -29.41 4.57
CA ARG A 600 -3.62 -29.10 3.31
C ARG A 600 -3.11 -27.81 2.68
N ILE A 601 -2.89 -26.79 3.51
CA ILE A 601 -2.36 -25.50 3.05
C ILE A 601 -0.90 -25.67 2.60
N PHE A 602 -0.09 -26.37 3.38
CA PHE A 602 1.29 -26.68 3.03
C PHE A 602 1.39 -27.34 1.65
N GLN A 603 0.54 -28.33 1.36
CA GLN A 603 0.49 -28.98 0.04
C GLN A 603 -0.07 -28.09 -1.08
N ALA A 604 -0.90 -27.09 -0.75
CA ALA A 604 -1.38 -26.12 -1.73
C ALA A 604 -0.29 -25.11 -2.12
N ILE A 605 0.68 -24.86 -1.23
CA ILE A 605 1.83 -23.99 -1.47
C ILE A 605 2.97 -24.79 -2.15
N ASP A 606 3.29 -26.01 -1.70
CA ASP A 606 4.30 -26.91 -2.30
C ASP A 606 3.83 -27.47 -3.65
N VAL A 607 3.88 -26.61 -4.69
CA VAL A 607 3.46 -26.91 -6.06
C VAL A 607 4.37 -27.96 -6.70
N GLU A 608 5.67 -27.95 -6.36
CA GLU A 608 6.62 -28.95 -6.86
C GLU A 608 6.48 -30.33 -6.19
N HIS A 609 5.69 -30.41 -5.12
CA HIS A 609 5.46 -31.62 -4.32
C HIS A 609 6.76 -32.23 -3.80
N ASN A 610 7.75 -31.37 -3.49
CA ASN A 610 9.07 -31.78 -3.07
C ASN A 610 9.13 -31.99 -1.53
N GLY A 611 8.11 -31.57 -0.79
CA GLY A 611 7.97 -31.70 0.66
C GLY A 611 8.56 -30.53 1.46
N CYS A 612 8.85 -29.40 0.79
CA CYS A 612 9.31 -28.13 1.35
C CYS A 612 8.60 -26.98 0.62
N ILE A 613 8.48 -25.83 1.26
CA ILE A 613 8.00 -24.60 0.63
C ILE A 613 9.22 -23.73 0.32
N LEU A 614 9.39 -23.42 -0.96
CA LEU A 614 10.36 -22.42 -1.41
C LEU A 614 9.79 -20.99 -1.26
N PRO A 615 10.65 -19.96 -1.11
CA PRO A 615 10.20 -18.57 -1.08
C PRO A 615 9.35 -18.21 -2.31
N GLU A 616 9.70 -18.72 -3.49
CA GLU A 616 8.98 -18.47 -4.73
C GLU A 616 7.57 -19.11 -4.75
N GLU A 617 7.42 -20.29 -4.14
CA GLU A 617 6.14 -20.99 -3.99
C GLU A 617 5.23 -20.28 -2.99
N LEU A 618 5.81 -19.82 -1.88
CA LEU A 618 5.10 -19.01 -0.88
C LEU A 618 4.63 -17.68 -1.47
N TRP A 619 5.49 -17.02 -2.25
CA TRP A 619 5.15 -15.80 -2.99
C TRP A 619 3.98 -16.03 -3.95
N ASP A 620 4.05 -17.07 -4.78
CA ASP A 620 2.97 -17.40 -5.72
C ASP A 620 1.65 -17.70 -5.00
N ALA A 621 1.70 -18.39 -3.86
CA ALA A 621 0.51 -18.63 -3.02
C ALA A 621 -0.08 -17.33 -2.44
N LEU A 622 0.76 -16.38 -2.02
CA LEU A 622 0.33 -15.06 -1.50
C LEU A 622 -0.26 -14.18 -2.60
N VAL A 623 0.36 -14.17 -3.79
CA VAL A 623 -0.18 -13.47 -4.97
C VAL A 623 -1.52 -14.07 -5.41
N LYS A 624 -1.65 -15.40 -5.42
CA LYS A 624 -2.92 -16.10 -5.68
C LYS A 624 -4.00 -15.74 -4.66
N ALA A 625 -3.62 -15.46 -3.42
CA ALA A 625 -4.52 -14.98 -2.37
C ALA A 625 -4.85 -13.47 -2.47
N GLY A 626 -4.35 -12.77 -3.49
CA GLY A 626 -4.59 -11.33 -3.70
C GLY A 626 -3.76 -10.42 -2.78
N ILE A 627 -2.65 -10.93 -2.23
CA ILE A 627 -1.76 -10.20 -1.34
C ILE A 627 -0.52 -9.78 -2.14
N GLU A 628 -0.32 -8.47 -2.28
CA GLU A 628 0.89 -7.90 -2.86
C GLU A 628 1.93 -7.74 -1.76
N MET A 629 2.96 -8.60 -1.79
CA MET A 629 4.13 -8.53 -0.92
C MET A 629 5.32 -7.98 -1.72
N ASP A 630 6.41 -7.57 -1.08
CA ASP A 630 7.70 -7.37 -1.75
C ASP A 630 8.77 -8.33 -1.22
N ASP A 631 9.91 -8.38 -1.91
CA ASP A 631 10.94 -9.38 -1.66
C ASP A 631 11.51 -9.29 -0.22
N ASP A 632 11.50 -8.09 0.38
CA ASP A 632 11.92 -7.85 1.77
C ASP A 632 10.89 -8.41 2.77
N GLU A 633 9.59 -8.16 2.54
CA GLU A 633 8.51 -8.76 3.33
C GLU A 633 8.50 -10.30 3.21
N LEU A 634 8.77 -10.84 2.01
CA LEU A 634 8.89 -12.29 1.78
C LEU A 634 10.07 -12.88 2.56
N ALA A 635 11.24 -12.26 2.47
CA ALA A 635 12.45 -12.73 3.14
C ALA A 635 12.26 -12.75 4.67
N HIS A 636 11.62 -11.71 5.22
CA HIS A 636 11.29 -11.67 6.64
C HIS A 636 10.22 -12.68 7.06
N PHE A 637 9.23 -12.95 6.20
CA PHE A 637 8.29 -14.04 6.43
C PHE A 637 9.06 -15.36 6.54
N VAL A 638 9.91 -15.66 5.56
CA VAL A 638 10.68 -16.90 5.52
C VAL A 638 11.60 -16.99 6.75
N GLU A 639 12.34 -15.95 7.10
CA GLU A 639 13.21 -15.90 8.29
C GLU A 639 12.47 -16.17 9.61
N HIS A 640 11.19 -15.79 9.72
CA HIS A 640 10.41 -16.03 10.94
C HIS A 640 9.86 -17.45 11.04
N VAL A 641 9.63 -18.12 9.91
CA VAL A 641 9.07 -19.47 9.87
C VAL A 641 10.19 -20.52 9.81
N ASP A 642 11.24 -20.27 9.03
CA ASP A 642 12.45 -21.09 8.90
C ASP A 642 13.30 -20.99 10.18
N LYS A 643 13.25 -22.03 11.03
CA LYS A 643 13.95 -22.03 12.32
C LYS A 643 15.43 -22.34 12.15
N ASP A 644 15.80 -23.13 11.15
CA ASP A 644 17.18 -23.56 10.94
C ASP A 644 17.97 -22.65 9.99
N ASN A 645 17.30 -21.64 9.41
CA ASN A 645 17.83 -20.59 8.51
C ASN A 645 18.49 -21.16 7.25
N ASN A 646 17.93 -22.24 6.70
CA ASN A 646 18.42 -22.88 5.49
C ASN A 646 17.79 -22.30 4.19
N GLY A 647 16.82 -21.39 4.31
CA GLY A 647 16.12 -20.71 3.23
C GLY A 647 14.92 -21.47 2.66
N ILE A 648 14.50 -22.57 3.27
CA ILE A 648 13.35 -23.39 2.84
C ILE A 648 12.49 -23.73 4.06
N ILE A 649 11.16 -23.70 3.89
CA ILE A 649 10.24 -23.97 5.01
C ILE A 649 9.80 -25.42 4.95
N THR A 650 10.14 -26.20 5.98
CA THR A 650 9.64 -27.58 6.13
C THR A 650 8.24 -27.61 6.76
N PHE A 651 7.52 -28.73 6.60
CA PHE A 651 6.22 -28.88 7.25
C PHE A 651 6.32 -28.85 8.80
N GLU A 652 7.45 -29.29 9.37
CA GLU A 652 7.69 -29.23 10.82
C GLU A 652 7.71 -27.78 11.31
N GLU A 653 8.43 -26.90 10.60
CA GLU A 653 8.54 -25.47 10.90
C GLU A 653 7.22 -24.73 10.71
N TRP A 654 6.57 -24.98 9.57
CA TRP A 654 5.25 -24.44 9.26
C TRP A 654 4.21 -24.84 10.31
N ARG A 655 4.18 -26.12 10.69
CA ARG A 655 3.29 -26.63 11.74
C ARG A 655 3.58 -25.93 13.06
N ASP A 656 4.83 -25.94 13.52
CA ASP A 656 5.19 -25.40 14.83
C ASP A 656 4.85 -23.93 14.99
N PHE A 657 4.98 -23.16 13.90
CA PHE A 657 4.64 -21.74 13.91
C PHE A 657 3.13 -21.49 14.07
N LEU A 658 2.27 -22.35 13.50
CA LEU A 658 0.83 -22.12 13.39
C LEU A 658 -0.05 -23.06 14.23
N LEU A 659 0.52 -24.04 14.93
CA LEU A 659 -0.22 -25.10 15.64
C LEU A 659 -1.21 -24.58 16.68
N LEU A 660 -0.90 -23.45 17.31
CA LEU A 660 -1.71 -22.82 18.36
C LEU A 660 -2.52 -21.62 17.84
N TYR A 661 -2.64 -21.46 16.52
CA TYR A 661 -3.38 -20.39 15.88
C TYR A 661 -4.89 -20.69 15.84
N PRO A 662 -5.75 -19.93 16.55
CA PRO A 662 -7.15 -20.27 16.77
C PRO A 662 -8.07 -19.95 15.58
N HIS A 663 -7.59 -19.21 14.57
CA HIS A 663 -8.36 -18.90 13.37
C HIS A 663 -8.04 -19.87 12.25
N ASP A 664 -8.93 -19.94 11.26
CA ASP A 664 -8.70 -20.69 10.03
C ASP A 664 -7.38 -20.26 9.40
N ALA A 665 -6.53 -21.24 9.10
CA ALA A 665 -5.18 -21.05 8.59
C ALA A 665 -5.20 -20.71 7.09
N THR A 666 -5.87 -19.63 6.69
CA THR A 666 -5.76 -19.13 5.31
C THR A 666 -4.44 -18.39 5.11
N ILE A 667 -3.95 -18.34 3.87
CA ILE A 667 -2.75 -17.58 3.49
C ILE A 667 -2.86 -16.11 3.95
N GLU A 668 -4.05 -15.52 3.83
CA GLU A 668 -4.35 -14.15 4.29
C GLU A 668 -4.28 -13.99 5.81
N ASN A 669 -4.86 -14.93 6.56
CA ASN A 669 -4.84 -14.87 8.02
C ASN A 669 -3.43 -15.06 8.58
N ILE A 670 -2.63 -15.93 7.96
CA ILE A 670 -1.23 -16.16 8.31
C ILE A 670 -0.40 -14.90 8.04
N TYR A 671 -0.55 -14.25 6.87
CA TYR A 671 0.12 -12.99 6.56
C TYR A 671 -0.26 -11.86 7.54
N ARG A 672 -1.55 -11.71 7.85
CA ARG A 672 -2.03 -10.70 8.82
C ARG A 672 -1.51 -10.95 10.24
N TYR A 673 -1.39 -12.22 10.64
CA TYR A 673 -0.82 -12.60 11.93
C TYR A 673 0.65 -12.15 12.03
N LEU A 674 1.44 -12.35 10.96
CA LEU A 674 2.84 -11.91 10.87
C LEU A 674 2.98 -10.39 10.91
N HIS A 675 2.19 -9.66 10.11
CA HIS A 675 2.27 -8.20 10.04
C HIS A 675 1.95 -7.50 11.37
N ARG A 676 1.09 -8.10 12.22
CA ARG A 676 0.77 -7.55 13.55
C ARG A 676 1.93 -7.62 14.55
N ILE A 677 2.88 -8.53 14.37
CA ILE A 677 4.02 -8.74 15.27
C ILE A 677 5.10 -7.65 15.05
N TYR A 678 5.09 -6.93 13.92
CA TYR A 678 6.18 -6.04 13.46
C TYR A 678 6.09 -4.55 13.89
N LEU A 679 4.93 -4.02 14.30
CA LEU A 679 4.67 -2.56 14.34
C LEU A 679 4.98 -1.79 15.65
N VAL A 680 5.98 -2.19 16.45
CA VAL A 680 6.33 -1.44 17.68
C VAL A 680 7.83 -1.16 17.82
N ASP A 681 8.28 0.06 17.50
CA ASP A 681 9.44 0.64 18.21
C ASP A 681 9.43 2.19 18.29
N ILE A 682 10.01 2.72 19.38
CA ILE A 682 9.68 3.99 20.02
C ILE A 682 10.94 4.86 20.21
N GLY A 683 10.86 6.15 19.86
CA GLY A 683 11.51 7.23 20.65
C GLY A 683 12.48 8.19 19.95
N ASP A 684 12.09 9.47 19.93
CA ASP A 684 12.85 10.74 19.73
C ASP A 684 13.76 10.93 18.49
N GLN A 685 13.92 9.92 17.65
CA GLN A 685 14.16 10.10 16.21
C GLN A 685 13.03 9.39 15.49
N ALA A 686 12.40 10.04 14.52
CA ALA A 686 11.52 9.33 13.60
C ALA A 686 12.38 8.27 12.90
N VAL A 687 12.30 7.04 13.40
CA VAL A 687 12.69 5.83 12.70
C VAL A 687 11.77 5.77 11.50
N ILE A 688 12.40 5.62 10.36
CA ILE A 688 11.83 5.66 9.03
C ILE A 688 10.98 4.39 8.92
N PRO A 689 9.64 4.47 8.79
CA PRO A 689 8.90 3.32 8.27
C PRO A 689 9.37 3.11 6.84
N GLU A 690 9.91 1.93 6.54
CA GLU A 690 10.08 1.50 5.16
C GLU A 690 8.68 1.45 4.51
N GLY A 691 8.57 1.93 3.27
CA GLY A 691 7.33 1.74 2.48
C GLY A 691 6.31 2.89 2.39
N ILE A 692 6.65 4.17 2.64
CA ILE A 692 5.70 5.29 2.38
C ILE A 692 5.32 5.41 0.88
N SER A 693 6.05 4.73 -0.02
CA SER A 693 5.86 4.82 -1.47
C SER A 693 4.62 4.09 -2.02
N LYS A 694 3.96 3.19 -1.27
CA LYS A 694 2.93 2.29 -1.84
C LYS A 694 1.48 2.58 -1.41
N HIS A 695 1.22 3.56 -0.54
CA HIS A 695 -0.15 3.80 -0.07
C HIS A 695 -0.90 4.86 -0.88
N VAL A 696 -2.06 4.46 -1.42
CA VAL A 696 -3.11 5.25 -2.10
C VAL A 696 -3.64 6.44 -1.25
N HIS A 697 -3.13 6.62 -0.03
CA HIS A 697 -3.49 7.66 0.92
C HIS A 697 -2.28 8.42 1.51
N ALA A 698 -1.15 8.51 0.80
CA ALA A 698 0.07 9.20 1.27
C ALA A 698 -0.20 10.58 1.92
N THR A 699 -1.10 11.38 1.33
CA THR A 699 -1.52 12.68 1.89
C THR A 699 -2.22 12.55 3.25
N LYS A 700 -3.09 11.56 3.44
CA LYS A 700 -3.77 11.32 4.72
C LYS A 700 -2.79 10.81 5.79
N TYR A 701 -1.85 9.94 5.45
CA TYR A 701 -0.79 9.50 6.36
C TYR A 701 0.16 10.65 6.72
N LEU A 702 0.50 11.54 5.78
CA LEU A 702 1.25 12.76 6.03
C LEU A 702 0.50 13.72 6.95
N ILE A 703 -0.82 13.86 6.80
CA ILE A 703 -1.67 14.65 7.69
C ILE A 703 -1.72 14.02 9.08
N ALA A 704 -1.94 12.70 9.18
CA ALA A 704 -1.96 11.96 10.44
C ALA A 704 -0.63 12.12 11.19
N GLY A 705 0.50 11.89 10.52
CA GLY A 705 1.84 12.07 11.08
C GLY A 705 2.15 13.53 11.43
N GLY A 706 1.73 14.49 10.60
CA GLY A 706 1.89 15.92 10.85
C GLY A 706 1.12 16.40 12.08
N VAL A 707 -0.14 15.97 12.24
CA VAL A 707 -0.99 16.29 13.40
C VAL A 707 -0.46 15.62 14.67
N ALA A 708 -0.07 14.34 14.59
CA ALA A 708 0.55 13.62 15.69
C ALA A 708 1.84 14.28 16.17
N GLY A 709 2.73 14.64 15.24
CA GLY A 709 3.96 15.37 15.53
C GLY A 709 3.70 16.75 16.15
N ALA A 710 2.70 17.49 15.65
CA ALA A 710 2.31 18.79 16.18
C ALA A 710 1.76 18.69 17.62
N ALA A 711 0.92 17.70 17.89
CA ALA A 711 0.35 17.44 19.21
C ALA A 711 1.45 17.08 20.22
N SER A 712 2.32 16.14 19.87
CA SER A 712 3.44 15.71 20.71
C SER A 712 4.42 16.84 21.04
N ARG A 713 4.85 17.62 20.03
CA ARG A 713 5.75 18.78 20.22
C ARG A 713 5.11 19.88 21.06
N THR A 714 3.79 20.07 20.96
CA THR A 714 3.06 21.04 21.78
C THR A 714 2.95 20.58 23.23
N ALA A 715 2.60 19.32 23.48
CA ALA A 715 2.50 18.77 24.82
C ALA A 715 3.85 18.83 25.58
N THR A 716 4.96 18.61 24.87
CA THR A 716 6.32 18.63 25.45
C THR A 716 7.00 19.99 25.41
N ALA A 717 6.36 21.02 24.83
CA ALA A 717 6.92 22.37 24.72
C ALA A 717 7.38 23.01 26.05
N PRO A 718 6.67 22.83 27.19
CA PRO A 718 7.14 23.34 28.48
C PRO A 718 8.49 22.76 28.92
N LEU A 719 8.70 21.45 28.71
CA LEU A 719 9.95 20.77 29.04
C LEU A 719 11.07 21.20 28.09
N ASP A 720 10.77 21.37 26.80
CA ASP A 720 11.70 21.91 25.81
C ASP A 720 12.15 23.35 26.15
N ARG A 721 11.23 24.25 26.55
CA ARG A 721 11.59 25.61 26.97
C ARG A 721 12.41 25.58 28.26
N LEU A 722 12.03 24.75 29.23
CA LEU A 722 12.77 24.60 30.48
C LEU A 722 14.19 24.08 30.26
N LYS A 723 14.37 23.08 29.38
CA LYS A 723 15.68 22.58 28.93
C LYS A 723 16.54 23.73 28.41
N VAL A 724 16.06 24.46 27.40
CA VAL A 724 16.84 25.52 26.75
C VAL A 724 17.24 26.62 27.73
N VAL A 725 16.33 27.02 28.62
CA VAL A 725 16.60 28.04 29.64
C VAL A 725 17.67 27.58 30.63
N LEU A 726 17.65 26.31 31.06
CA LEU A 726 18.67 25.76 31.96
C LEU A 726 20.02 25.61 31.26
N GLN A 727 20.06 25.26 29.97
CA GLN A 727 21.29 25.11 29.19
C GLN A 727 22.07 26.42 29.02
N VAL A 728 21.35 27.54 28.91
CA VAL A 728 21.93 28.87 28.66
C VAL A 728 22.36 29.58 29.96
N GLN A 729 21.83 29.18 31.11
CA GLN A 729 22.22 29.75 32.40
C GLN A 729 23.66 29.39 32.78
N THR A 730 24.49 30.40 33.04
CA THR A 730 25.88 30.24 33.49
C THR A 730 25.99 30.02 35.00
N ASP A 731 25.03 30.52 35.79
CA ASP A 731 25.03 30.39 37.26
C ASP A 731 24.49 29.03 37.73
N ARG A 732 24.31 28.82 39.06
CA ARG A 732 23.71 27.58 39.60
C ARG A 732 22.31 27.36 39.01
N ALA A 733 22.23 26.52 37.98
CA ALA A 733 21.00 26.19 37.30
C ALA A 733 20.20 25.19 38.16
N ALA A 734 19.05 25.64 38.66
CA ALA A 734 18.11 24.80 39.40
C ALA A 734 16.72 24.91 38.77
N ILE A 735 16.00 23.78 38.77
CA ILE A 735 14.70 23.66 38.10
C ILE A 735 13.66 24.61 38.72
N ILE A 736 13.51 24.59 40.04
CA ILE A 736 12.48 25.38 40.74
C ILE A 736 12.65 26.90 40.51
N PRO A 737 13.85 27.49 40.65
CA PRO A 737 14.08 28.89 40.28
C PRO A 737 13.80 29.21 38.81
N ALA A 738 14.17 28.31 37.89
CA ALA A 738 13.90 28.49 36.46
C ALA A 738 12.39 28.48 36.16
N VAL A 739 11.63 27.55 36.73
CA VAL A 739 10.16 27.49 36.60
C VAL A 739 9.51 28.74 37.18
N LYS A 740 9.92 29.18 38.38
CA LYS A 740 9.42 30.43 38.98
C LYS A 740 9.73 31.65 38.12
N LYS A 741 10.92 31.71 37.51
CA LYS A 741 11.30 32.78 36.57
C LYS A 741 10.42 32.79 35.34
N LEU A 742 10.21 31.64 34.70
CA LEU A 742 9.36 31.51 33.50
C LEU A 742 7.90 31.89 33.79
N TRP A 743 7.38 31.47 34.94
CA TRP A 743 6.04 31.84 35.39
C TRP A 743 5.90 33.35 35.61
N LYS A 744 6.92 34.00 36.21
CA LYS A 744 6.92 35.46 36.41
C LYS A 744 7.04 36.25 35.10
N GLU A 745 7.75 35.73 34.10
CA GLU A 745 7.96 36.42 32.81
C GLU A 745 6.73 36.43 31.90
N GLY A 746 5.92 35.36 31.91
CA GLY A 746 4.81 35.22 30.96
C GLY A 746 3.66 34.31 31.40
N GLY A 747 3.58 33.97 32.68
CA GLY A 747 2.58 33.03 33.20
C GLY A 747 2.67 31.65 32.53
N PHE A 748 1.51 31.00 32.42
CA PHE A 748 1.37 29.70 31.76
C PHE A 748 1.83 29.73 30.28
N TRP A 749 1.41 30.75 29.53
CA TRP A 749 1.75 30.90 28.10
C TRP A 749 3.23 31.16 27.86
N GLY A 750 3.96 31.59 28.90
CA GLY A 750 5.42 31.60 28.88
C GLY A 750 5.96 30.24 28.43
N PHE A 751 5.56 29.13 29.03
CA PHE A 751 6.19 27.83 28.79
C PHE A 751 6.17 27.38 27.31
N PHE A 752 5.24 27.89 26.50
CA PHE A 752 5.06 27.54 25.08
C PHE A 752 5.78 28.47 24.09
N ARG A 753 6.58 29.42 24.57
CA ARG A 753 7.29 30.36 23.70
C ARG A 753 8.20 29.62 22.72
N GLY A 754 8.05 29.90 21.43
CA GLY A 754 8.80 29.22 20.36
C GLY A 754 8.18 27.91 19.88
N ASN A 755 7.06 27.45 20.45
CA ASN A 755 6.40 26.21 20.02
C ASN A 755 5.93 26.24 18.56
N GLY A 756 5.45 27.38 18.06
CA GLY A 756 5.03 27.50 16.66
C GLY A 756 6.13 27.15 15.66
N LEU A 757 7.38 27.58 15.92
CA LEU A 757 8.54 27.17 15.12
C LEU A 757 8.92 25.70 15.33
N ASN A 758 8.65 25.16 16.52
CA ASN A 758 8.89 23.74 16.83
C ASN A 758 7.97 22.81 16.04
N VAL A 759 6.72 23.22 15.81
CA VAL A 759 5.74 22.49 14.99
C VAL A 759 6.03 22.69 13.51
N LEU A 760 6.23 23.94 13.07
CA LEU A 760 6.41 24.27 11.65
C LEU A 760 7.62 23.56 11.02
N LYS A 761 8.68 23.32 11.79
CA LYS A 761 9.90 22.69 11.27
C LYS A 761 9.78 21.17 11.04
N VAL A 762 8.82 20.48 11.66
CA VAL A 762 8.73 19.01 11.65
C VAL A 762 8.56 18.46 10.24
N ALA A 763 7.55 18.95 9.50
CA ALA A 763 7.26 18.49 8.14
C ALA A 763 8.43 18.69 7.16
N PRO A 764 9.02 19.90 7.02
CA PRO A 764 10.14 20.09 6.09
C PRO A 764 11.42 19.38 6.53
N GLU A 765 11.67 19.23 7.84
CA GLU A 765 12.80 18.46 8.38
C GLU A 765 12.71 16.99 7.96
N SER A 766 11.54 16.37 8.15
CA SER A 766 11.29 14.98 7.75
C SER A 766 11.37 14.80 6.23
N ALA A 767 10.74 15.66 5.44
CA ALA A 767 10.73 15.54 3.98
C ALA A 767 12.15 15.58 3.39
N ILE A 768 12.99 16.52 3.83
CA ILE A 768 14.39 16.63 3.36
C ILE A 768 15.19 15.39 3.80
N LYS A 769 14.99 14.91 5.03
CA LYS A 769 15.68 13.72 5.55
C LYS A 769 15.34 12.49 4.71
N PHE A 770 14.06 12.22 4.44
CA PHE A 770 13.64 11.05 3.65
C PHE A 770 14.16 11.09 2.22
N TYR A 771 13.96 12.21 1.52
CA TYR A 771 14.44 12.37 0.15
C TYR A 771 15.97 12.16 0.05
N THR A 772 16.71 12.74 0.99
CA THR A 772 18.18 12.59 1.03
C THR A 772 18.59 11.15 1.37
N TYR A 773 17.88 10.49 2.28
CA TYR A 773 18.15 9.10 2.65
C TYR A 773 17.99 8.17 1.45
N GLU A 774 16.87 8.24 0.73
CA GLU A 774 16.62 7.44 -0.48
C GLU A 774 17.68 7.70 -1.55
N THR A 775 17.99 8.97 -1.81
CA THR A 775 19.04 9.34 -2.78
C THR A 775 20.41 8.77 -2.39
N LEU A 776 20.76 8.80 -1.09
CA LEU A 776 22.03 8.27 -0.61
C LEU A 776 22.07 6.74 -0.65
N LYS A 777 20.95 6.04 -0.41
CA LYS A 777 20.88 4.59 -0.58
C LYS A 777 21.21 4.19 -2.02
N THR A 778 20.60 4.83 -3.02
CA THR A 778 20.88 4.59 -4.44
C THR A 778 22.36 4.84 -4.77
N ILE A 779 22.91 5.98 -4.35
CA ILE A 779 24.32 6.33 -4.62
C ILE A 779 25.30 5.32 -3.99
N ILE A 780 25.03 4.86 -2.76
CA ILE A 780 25.89 3.90 -2.06
C ILE A 780 25.76 2.50 -2.68
N GLY A 781 24.56 2.11 -3.11
CA GLY A 781 24.31 0.85 -3.84
C GLY A 781 25.05 0.80 -5.18
N ASP A 782 24.90 1.84 -6.00
CA ASP A 782 25.57 1.96 -7.30
C ASP A 782 27.10 1.89 -7.20
N ALA A 783 27.66 2.47 -6.12
CA ALA A 783 29.10 2.47 -5.87
C ALA A 783 29.67 1.11 -5.43
N LYS A 784 28.83 0.20 -4.91
CA LYS A 784 29.23 -1.15 -4.49
C LYS A 784 29.07 -2.20 -5.58
N GLY A 785 28.36 -1.90 -6.67
CA GLY A 785 28.14 -2.83 -7.79
C GLY A 785 27.20 -3.99 -7.45
N GLU A 786 26.42 -3.86 -6.38
CA GLU A 786 25.38 -4.80 -5.96
C GLU A 786 24.02 -4.32 -6.51
N LYS A 787 23.15 -5.26 -6.90
CA LYS A 787 21.75 -4.95 -7.19
C LYS A 787 21.12 -4.27 -5.96
N GLN A 788 20.22 -3.34 -6.22
CA GLN A 788 19.89 -2.12 -5.47
C GLN A 788 19.36 -2.24 -4.01
N GLU A 789 19.53 -3.34 -3.29
CA GLU A 789 18.73 -3.60 -2.07
C GLU A 789 19.47 -3.70 -0.73
N ASP A 790 20.76 -4.07 -0.65
CA ASP A 790 21.43 -4.14 0.66
C ASP A 790 22.76 -3.39 0.79
N ILE A 791 22.69 -2.14 1.25
CA ILE A 791 23.88 -1.34 1.59
C ILE A 791 24.57 -1.78 2.90
N GLY A 792 23.98 -2.73 3.64
CA GLY A 792 24.43 -3.24 4.93
C GLY A 792 24.23 -2.26 6.09
N THR A 793 24.31 -2.73 7.35
CA THR A 793 24.07 -1.92 8.57
C THR A 793 24.90 -0.63 8.64
N VAL A 794 26.17 -0.71 8.25
CA VAL A 794 27.07 0.45 8.21
C VAL A 794 26.66 1.43 7.11
N GLY A 795 26.20 0.94 5.95
CA GLY A 795 25.69 1.76 4.86
C GLY A 795 24.42 2.51 5.27
N ARG A 796 23.47 1.82 5.91
CA ARG A 796 22.22 2.40 6.44
C ARG A 796 22.51 3.46 7.50
N LEU A 797 23.43 3.20 8.43
CA LEU A 797 23.86 4.16 9.45
C LEU A 797 24.49 5.42 8.85
N LEU A 798 25.37 5.27 7.84
CA LEU A 798 26.00 6.40 7.14
C LEU A 798 25.01 7.20 6.31
N ALA A 799 24.13 6.53 5.55
CA ALA A 799 23.08 7.16 4.76
C ALA A 799 22.12 7.94 5.68
N GLY A 800 21.68 7.34 6.78
CA GLY A 800 20.82 7.99 7.78
C GLY A 800 21.50 9.19 8.46
N GLY A 801 22.79 9.04 8.82
CA GLY A 801 23.58 10.11 9.42
C GLY A 801 23.79 11.32 8.50
N LEU A 802 24.13 11.07 7.22
CA LEU A 802 24.32 12.11 6.21
C LEU A 802 22.98 12.78 5.83
N ALA A 803 21.92 12.01 5.67
CA ALA A 803 20.58 12.54 5.44
C ALA A 803 20.13 13.46 6.60
N GLY A 804 20.38 13.04 7.85
CA GLY A 804 20.16 13.86 9.04
C GLY A 804 20.98 15.16 9.02
N ALA A 805 22.25 15.10 8.61
CA ALA A 805 23.12 16.28 8.50
C ALA A 805 22.62 17.29 7.45
N VAL A 806 22.15 16.81 6.29
CA VAL A 806 21.59 17.66 5.21
C VAL A 806 20.30 18.32 5.66
N ALA A 807 19.38 17.55 6.25
CA ALA A 807 18.12 18.07 6.79
C ALA A 807 18.37 19.13 7.88
N GLN A 808 19.24 18.82 8.85
CA GLN A 808 19.56 19.75 9.93
C GLN A 808 20.25 21.02 9.43
N THR A 809 21.11 20.94 8.42
CA THR A 809 21.74 22.12 7.82
C THR A 809 20.70 23.01 7.15
N SER A 810 19.73 22.41 6.44
CA SER A 810 18.66 23.14 5.76
C SER A 810 17.71 23.85 6.73
N ILE A 811 17.34 23.17 7.83
CA ILE A 811 16.39 23.69 8.85
C ILE A 811 17.07 24.56 9.91
N TYR A 812 18.41 24.57 9.97
CA TYR A 812 19.19 25.22 11.03
C TYR A 812 18.81 26.69 11.30
N PRO A 813 18.52 27.55 10.30
CA PRO A 813 18.07 28.92 10.55
C PRO A 813 16.82 29.01 11.43
N MET A 814 15.86 28.10 11.26
CA MET A 814 14.63 28.05 12.07
C MET A 814 14.93 27.65 13.51
N ASP A 815 15.82 26.67 13.71
CA ASP A 815 16.27 26.25 15.06
C ASP A 815 16.95 27.40 15.80
N LEU A 816 17.78 28.20 15.13
CA LEU A 816 18.44 29.34 15.76
C LEU A 816 17.43 30.43 16.16
N VAL A 817 16.48 30.77 15.29
CA VAL A 817 15.43 31.74 15.61
C VAL A 817 14.55 31.25 16.76
N LYS A 818 14.23 29.94 16.80
CA LYS A 818 13.51 29.30 17.92
C LYS A 818 14.28 29.47 19.23
N THR A 819 15.56 29.09 19.27
CA THR A 819 16.38 29.17 20.49
C THR A 819 16.51 30.62 20.98
N ARG A 820 16.69 31.59 20.07
CA ARG A 820 16.72 33.01 20.43
C ARG A 820 15.38 33.52 20.94
N LEU A 821 14.27 33.09 20.34
CA LEU A 821 12.94 33.44 20.82
C LEU A 821 12.68 32.87 22.22
N GLN A 822 13.12 31.64 22.51
CA GLN A 822 12.97 30.98 23.81
C GLN A 822 13.78 31.64 24.93
N THR A 823 14.94 32.20 24.60
CA THR A 823 15.93 32.77 25.54
C THR A 823 15.87 34.29 25.64
N TYR A 824 15.05 34.95 24.80
CA TYR A 824 14.92 36.40 24.78
C TYR A 824 14.35 36.94 26.11
N ALA A 825 15.16 37.69 26.86
CA ALA A 825 14.74 38.40 28.06
C ALA A 825 13.76 39.53 27.70
N CYS A 826 12.57 39.53 28.31
CA CYS A 826 11.57 40.57 28.08
C CYS A 826 11.81 41.75 29.02
N GLU A 827 12.07 42.94 28.47
CA GLU A 827 11.90 44.19 29.21
C GLU A 827 10.43 44.64 29.04
N ARG A 828 9.69 44.79 30.15
CA ARG A 828 8.27 45.19 30.20
C ARG A 828 7.23 44.23 29.59
N GLY A 829 7.58 42.96 29.38
CA GLY A 829 6.63 41.90 28.94
C GLY A 829 6.36 41.82 27.44
N ASN A 830 6.99 42.67 26.61
CA ASN A 830 6.82 42.62 25.15
C ASN A 830 7.80 41.64 24.50
N VAL A 831 7.25 40.65 23.79
CA VAL A 831 7.98 39.68 22.97
C VAL A 831 8.15 40.26 21.55
N PRO A 832 9.35 40.23 20.95
CA PRO A 832 9.52 40.66 19.56
C PRO A 832 8.76 39.73 18.60
N SER A 833 8.19 40.30 17.54
CA SER A 833 7.64 39.50 16.45
C SER A 833 8.74 38.71 15.76
N LEU A 834 8.40 37.51 15.24
CA LEU A 834 9.33 36.63 14.52
C LEU A 834 10.05 37.37 13.38
N ARG A 835 9.30 38.15 12.59
CA ARG A 835 9.85 38.96 11.49
C ARG A 835 10.86 40.00 11.98
N LYS A 836 10.56 40.68 13.11
CA LYS A 836 11.48 41.65 13.70
C LYS A 836 12.75 40.97 14.19
N LEU A 837 12.61 39.87 14.94
CA LEU A 837 13.75 39.09 15.44
C LEU A 837 14.64 38.59 14.30
N SER A 838 14.08 37.98 13.25
CA SER A 838 14.86 37.50 12.10
C SER A 838 15.53 38.64 11.33
N LYS A 839 14.85 39.78 11.16
CA LYS A 839 15.43 40.98 10.52
C LYS A 839 16.57 41.55 11.36
N ASP A 840 16.42 41.62 12.68
CA ASP A 840 17.45 42.10 13.59
C ASP A 840 18.70 41.21 13.52
N ILE A 841 18.53 39.88 13.49
CA ILE A 841 19.64 38.93 13.31
C ILE A 841 20.35 39.17 11.97
N TRP A 842 19.58 39.26 10.88
CA TRP A 842 20.11 39.45 9.55
C TRP A 842 20.91 40.75 9.40
N VAL A 843 20.36 41.86 9.90
CA VAL A 843 20.96 43.19 9.74
C VAL A 843 22.11 43.42 10.72
N GLN A 844 22.00 42.98 11.97
CA GLN A 844 22.99 43.29 13.01
C GLN A 844 24.13 42.26 13.11
N GLU A 845 23.86 40.99 12.77
CA GLU A 845 24.84 39.90 12.91
C GLU A 845 25.23 39.25 11.58
N GLY A 846 24.47 39.53 10.51
CA GLY A 846 24.70 38.98 9.17
C GLY A 846 24.13 37.57 8.97
N PRO A 847 24.14 37.07 7.72
CA PRO A 847 23.55 35.77 7.36
C PRO A 847 24.25 34.57 8.02
N ARG A 848 25.55 34.66 8.29
CA ARG A 848 26.31 33.59 8.96
C ARG A 848 25.85 33.34 10.40
N ALA A 849 25.22 34.33 11.03
CA ALA A 849 24.70 34.19 12.40
C ALA A 849 23.63 33.10 12.50
N PHE A 850 22.87 32.85 11.43
CA PHE A 850 21.84 31.81 11.40
C PHE A 850 22.37 30.39 11.57
N TYR A 851 23.64 30.14 11.29
CA TYR A 851 24.27 28.82 11.32
C TYR A 851 25.15 28.57 12.57
N ARG A 852 25.06 29.43 13.58
CA ARG A 852 25.86 29.30 14.80
C ARG A 852 25.47 28.09 15.62
N GLY A 853 26.46 27.25 15.93
CA GLY A 853 26.27 25.98 16.63
C GLY A 853 26.00 24.79 15.69
N LEU A 854 26.04 24.96 14.37
CA LEU A 854 25.85 23.86 13.42
C LEU A 854 26.91 22.78 13.63
N VAL A 855 28.18 23.15 13.80
CA VAL A 855 29.29 22.21 14.00
C VAL A 855 29.07 21.25 15.17
N PRO A 856 28.82 21.72 16.42
CA PRO A 856 28.53 20.79 17.52
C PRO A 856 27.24 19.99 17.32
N SER A 857 26.29 20.49 16.51
CA SER A 857 25.10 19.72 16.13
C SER A 857 25.46 18.52 15.25
N LEU A 858 26.24 18.74 14.19
CA LEU A 858 26.62 17.69 13.23
C LEU A 858 27.54 16.66 13.88
N LEU A 859 28.49 17.10 14.71
CA LEU A 859 29.40 16.20 15.44
C LEU A 859 28.66 15.23 16.37
N GLY A 860 27.48 15.60 16.88
CA GLY A 860 26.71 14.76 17.79
C GLY A 860 25.80 13.73 17.11
N MET A 861 25.51 13.87 15.81
CA MET A 861 24.51 13.05 15.12
C MET A 861 24.93 11.59 14.94
N ILE A 862 26.11 11.37 14.34
CA ILE A 862 26.61 10.01 14.06
C ILE A 862 26.93 9.27 15.38
N PRO A 863 27.63 9.87 16.36
CA PRO A 863 27.87 9.20 17.64
C PRO A 863 26.59 8.89 18.40
N TYR A 864 25.57 9.76 18.34
CA TYR A 864 24.26 9.47 18.95
C TYR A 864 23.66 8.20 18.34
N ALA A 865 23.54 8.15 17.01
CA ALA A 865 22.90 7.02 16.32
C ALA A 865 23.66 5.70 16.54
N GLY A 866 25.00 5.75 16.51
CA GLY A 866 25.83 4.58 16.77
C GLY A 866 25.74 4.07 18.21
N ILE A 867 25.74 4.98 19.21
CA ILE A 867 25.62 4.60 20.63
C ILE A 867 24.21 4.08 20.93
N ASP A 868 23.18 4.73 20.39
CA ASP A 868 21.79 4.31 20.55
C ASP A 868 21.58 2.90 20.00
N LEU A 869 22.00 2.64 18.75
CA LEU A 869 21.91 1.32 18.14
C LEU A 869 22.70 0.25 18.92
N ALA A 870 23.97 0.51 19.23
CA ALA A 870 24.79 -0.45 19.96
C ALA A 870 24.26 -0.72 21.38
N ALA A 871 23.76 0.31 22.06
CA ALA A 871 23.16 0.17 23.39
C ALA A 871 21.83 -0.59 23.30
N TYR A 872 21.00 -0.31 22.29
CA TYR A 872 19.75 -1.03 22.04
C TYR A 872 20.01 -2.51 21.82
N GLU A 873 20.92 -2.88 20.92
CA GLU A 873 21.30 -4.27 20.65
C GLU A 873 21.84 -4.95 21.91
N THR A 874 22.74 -4.29 22.65
CA THR A 874 23.29 -4.84 23.90
C THR A 874 22.20 -5.02 24.97
N LEU A 875 21.27 -4.06 25.11
CA LEU A 875 20.18 -4.15 26.07
C LEU A 875 19.16 -5.22 25.66
N LYS A 876 18.91 -5.38 24.35
CA LYS A 876 18.11 -6.46 23.79
C LYS A 876 18.76 -7.81 24.14
N ASP A 877 20.06 -7.99 23.87
CA ASP A 877 20.79 -9.21 24.20
C ASP A 877 20.87 -9.49 25.70
N MET A 878 21.06 -8.45 26.52
CA MET A 878 21.03 -8.58 27.98
C MET A 878 19.63 -8.91 28.50
N SER A 879 18.57 -8.36 27.91
CA SER A 879 17.19 -8.67 28.27
C SER A 879 16.87 -10.14 27.96
N LYS A 880 17.33 -10.64 26.80
CA LYS A 880 17.27 -12.05 26.40
C LYS A 880 18.10 -12.99 27.29
N LYS A 881 19.09 -12.47 28.00
CA LYS A 881 20.00 -13.28 28.84
C LYS A 881 19.63 -13.28 30.32
N TYR A 882 19.14 -12.16 30.85
CA TYR A 882 18.96 -11.93 32.29
C TYR A 882 17.52 -11.70 32.74
N ILE A 883 16.61 -11.31 31.83
CA ILE A 883 15.22 -10.96 32.17
C ILE A 883 14.24 -11.99 31.58
N LEU A 884 14.48 -12.43 30.35
CA LEU A 884 13.69 -13.41 29.63
C LEU A 884 14.57 -14.65 29.45
N HIS A 885 14.33 -15.73 30.20
CA HIS A 885 15.10 -16.97 30.08
C HIS A 885 14.69 -17.74 28.82
N GLU A 886 15.16 -17.25 27.67
CA GLU A 886 14.77 -17.62 26.30
C GLU A 886 13.42 -17.02 25.86
N GLY A 887 13.52 -15.87 25.18
CA GLY A 887 12.46 -15.31 24.35
C GLY A 887 12.70 -13.88 23.87
N ASP A 888 12.02 -13.48 22.81
CA ASP A 888 12.10 -12.12 22.30
C ASP A 888 11.42 -11.13 23.28
N PRO A 889 12.04 -9.96 23.53
CA PRO A 889 11.47 -8.99 24.45
C PRO A 889 10.12 -8.48 23.96
N GLY A 890 9.09 -8.55 24.81
CA GLY A 890 7.77 -8.01 24.49
C GLY A 890 7.78 -6.49 24.26
N PRO A 891 6.70 -5.89 23.71
CA PRO A 891 6.66 -4.48 23.30
C PRO A 891 7.04 -3.47 24.40
N LEU A 892 6.73 -3.78 25.66
CA LEU A 892 7.12 -2.97 26.82
C LEU A 892 8.62 -3.06 27.15
N VAL A 893 9.24 -4.23 26.93
CA VAL A 893 10.67 -4.44 27.14
C VAL A 893 11.44 -3.79 25.98
N GLN A 894 10.97 -3.90 24.74
CA GLN A 894 11.54 -3.18 23.59
C GLN A 894 11.44 -1.67 23.77
N LEU A 895 10.27 -1.15 24.16
CA LEU A 895 10.09 0.25 24.56
C LEU A 895 11.07 0.66 25.67
N GLY A 896 11.26 -0.21 26.67
CA GLY A 896 12.22 -0.02 27.74
C GLY A 896 13.66 0.06 27.23
N CYS A 897 14.07 -0.90 26.39
CA CYS A 897 15.38 -0.95 25.76
C CYS A 897 15.64 0.28 24.89
N GLY A 898 14.70 0.66 24.03
CA GLY A 898 14.76 1.87 23.19
C GLY A 898 14.80 3.17 24.01
N THR A 899 14.01 3.25 25.09
CA THR A 899 14.06 4.42 25.98
C THR A 899 15.40 4.53 26.71
N ILE A 900 15.96 3.41 27.17
CA ILE A 900 17.23 3.37 27.89
C ILE A 900 18.39 3.62 26.92
N SER A 901 18.41 3.00 25.74
CA SER A 901 19.42 3.20 24.71
C SER A 901 19.43 4.66 24.23
N GLY A 902 18.25 5.22 23.93
CA GLY A 902 18.11 6.61 23.52
C GLY A 902 18.52 7.58 24.62
N ALA A 903 18.20 7.28 25.89
CA ALA A 903 18.65 8.06 27.04
C ALA A 903 20.18 8.02 27.21
N LEU A 904 20.81 6.86 27.02
CA LEU A 904 22.26 6.68 27.05
C LEU A 904 22.93 7.47 25.92
N GLY A 905 22.48 7.27 24.68
CA GLY A 905 22.94 8.02 23.51
C GLY A 905 22.83 9.52 23.70
N ALA A 906 21.65 10.00 24.14
CA ALA A 906 21.39 11.41 24.40
C ALA A 906 22.30 11.97 25.50
N THR A 907 22.59 11.19 26.55
CA THR A 907 23.47 11.58 27.67
C THR A 907 24.93 11.68 27.21
N CYS A 908 25.41 10.73 26.40
CA CYS A 908 26.78 10.74 25.87
C CYS A 908 27.05 11.97 24.99
N VAL A 909 26.12 12.34 24.10
CA VAL A 909 26.28 13.50 23.22
C VAL A 909 25.79 14.81 23.83
N TYR A 910 25.24 14.78 25.04
CA TYR A 910 24.62 15.94 25.70
C TYR A 910 25.56 17.17 25.84
N PRO A 911 26.87 17.01 26.13
CA PRO A 911 27.80 18.14 26.17
C PRO A 911 27.81 18.96 24.87
N LEU A 912 27.72 18.29 23.70
CA LEU A 912 27.63 18.97 22.40
C LEU A 912 26.31 19.73 22.25
N GLN A 913 25.21 19.20 22.79
CA GLN A 913 23.92 19.89 22.81
C GLN A 913 23.98 21.18 23.65
N VAL A 914 24.61 21.15 24.83
CA VAL A 914 24.76 22.36 25.66
C VAL A 914 25.61 23.42 24.95
N ILE A 915 26.71 23.01 24.33
CA ILE A 915 27.57 23.92 23.55
C ILE A 915 26.79 24.51 22.37
N ARG A 916 26.04 23.69 21.63
CA ARG A 916 25.14 24.15 20.54
C ARG A 916 24.17 25.21 21.05
N THR A 917 23.42 24.94 22.11
CA THR A 917 22.40 25.86 22.63
C THR A 917 22.99 27.19 23.11
N ARG A 918 24.16 27.17 23.77
CA ARG A 918 24.87 28.39 24.18
C ARG A 918 25.33 29.23 23.00
N MET A 919 25.84 28.58 21.94
CA MET A 919 26.22 29.26 20.69
C MET A 919 25.03 29.85 19.93
N GLN A 920 23.86 29.21 19.99
CA GLN A 920 22.63 29.69 19.35
C GLN A 920 21.99 30.87 20.12
N ALA A 921 22.01 30.81 21.46
CA ALA A 921 21.35 31.78 22.33
C ALA A 921 22.08 33.13 22.46
N GLN A 922 23.40 33.17 22.22
CA GLN A 922 24.17 34.42 22.27
C GLN A 922 23.78 35.43 21.18
N ARG A 923 23.85 36.72 21.50
CA ARG A 923 23.73 37.86 20.57
C ARG A 923 25.11 38.44 20.29
N MET A 924 25.39 38.90 19.07
CA MET A 924 26.64 39.66 18.82
C MET A 924 26.55 41.04 19.44
N ASN A 925 27.73 41.61 19.74
CA ASN A 925 27.96 42.97 20.27
C ASN A 925 27.97 43.09 21.81
N THR A 926 28.29 42.01 22.53
CA THR A 926 28.68 42.09 23.94
C THR A 926 30.09 41.50 24.12
N ASP A 927 30.91 42.10 25.00
CA ASP A 927 32.27 41.61 25.30
C ASP A 927 32.28 40.18 25.89
N ALA A 928 31.11 39.68 26.30
CA ALA A 928 30.89 38.35 26.84
C ALA A 928 30.59 37.27 25.78
N ALA A 929 30.49 37.62 24.48
CA ALA A 929 30.18 36.66 23.42
C ALA A 929 31.28 35.60 23.24
N TYR A 930 30.87 34.39 22.86
CA TYR A 930 31.78 33.27 22.59
C TYR A 930 32.29 33.31 21.15
N GLN A 931 33.60 33.07 20.98
CA GLN A 931 34.27 33.11 19.67
C GLN A 931 34.05 31.83 18.84
N GLY A 932 33.72 30.72 19.49
CA GLY A 932 33.50 29.43 18.81
C GLY A 932 33.22 28.28 19.78
N MET A 933 33.09 27.08 19.24
CA MET A 933 32.79 25.86 20.01
C MET A 933 33.84 25.58 21.11
N SER A 934 35.12 25.75 20.78
CA SER A 934 36.24 25.56 21.72
C SER A 934 36.22 26.56 22.88
N ASP A 935 35.89 27.82 22.61
CA ASP A 935 35.76 28.87 23.61
C ASP A 935 34.58 28.61 24.56
N VAL A 936 33.43 28.17 24.02
CA VAL A 936 32.29 27.73 24.85
C VAL A 936 32.69 26.55 25.72
N PHE A 937 33.37 25.54 25.17
CA PHE A 937 33.82 24.38 25.92
C PHE A 937 34.75 24.78 27.08
N TYR A 938 35.80 25.54 26.80
CA TYR A 938 36.80 25.94 27.80
C TYR A 938 36.19 26.81 28.91
N ARG A 939 35.40 27.84 28.54
CA ARG A 939 34.75 28.72 29.53
C ARG A 939 33.71 27.99 30.38
N THR A 940 32.97 27.04 29.79
CA THR A 940 32.00 26.21 30.53
C THR A 940 32.72 25.32 31.53
N PHE A 941 33.80 24.67 31.09
CA PHE A 941 34.61 23.82 31.97
C PHE A 941 35.24 24.62 33.12
N GLN A 942 35.82 25.80 32.85
CA GLN A 942 36.42 26.63 33.89
C GLN A 942 35.42 27.22 34.89
N ARG A 943 34.25 27.68 34.44
CA ARG A 943 33.28 28.39 35.28
C ARG A 943 32.31 27.47 36.01
N GLU A 944 31.98 26.33 35.40
CA GLU A 944 30.86 25.48 35.85
C GLU A 944 31.28 24.01 36.08
N GLY A 945 32.50 23.65 35.68
CA GLY A 945 33.01 22.27 35.73
C GLY A 945 32.22 21.32 34.81
N LEU A 946 32.43 20.02 35.01
CA LEU A 946 31.78 18.96 34.23
C LEU A 946 30.25 18.98 34.32
N ARG A 947 29.70 19.42 35.47
CA ARG A 947 28.25 19.52 35.68
C ARG A 947 27.59 20.57 34.79
N GLY A 948 28.34 21.58 34.33
CA GLY A 948 27.83 22.60 33.40
C GLY A 948 27.35 22.03 32.06
N PHE A 949 28.00 20.96 31.59
CA PHE A 949 27.67 20.30 30.32
C PHE A 949 26.42 19.43 30.35
N TYR A 950 25.82 19.21 31.53
CA TYR A 950 24.61 18.38 31.70
C TYR A 950 23.40 19.18 32.20
N LYS A 951 23.48 20.51 32.18
CA LYS A 951 22.36 21.39 32.53
C LYS A 951 21.18 21.16 31.59
N GLY A 952 20.01 20.88 32.16
CA GLY A 952 18.79 20.59 31.39
C GLY A 952 18.65 19.14 30.92
N LEU A 953 19.55 18.22 31.32
CA LEU A 953 19.44 16.80 30.95
C LEU A 953 18.13 16.19 31.47
N PHE A 954 17.77 16.48 32.73
CA PHE A 954 16.54 15.97 33.35
C PHE A 954 15.26 16.30 32.54
N PRO A 955 14.93 17.57 32.23
CA PRO A 955 13.77 17.86 31.38
C PRO A 955 13.91 17.32 29.96
N ASN A 956 15.14 17.09 29.47
CA ASN A 956 15.34 16.44 28.17
C ASN A 956 14.98 14.95 28.21
N LEU A 957 15.32 14.21 29.27
CA LEU A 957 14.98 12.79 29.40
C LEU A 957 13.49 12.61 29.74
N LEU A 958 12.95 13.46 30.61
CA LEU A 958 11.54 13.41 31.02
C LEU A 958 10.55 13.58 29.86
N LYS A 959 10.96 14.28 28.79
CA LYS A 959 10.09 14.54 27.64
C LYS A 959 10.00 13.36 26.66
N VAL A 960 10.98 12.44 26.66
CA VAL A 960 11.14 11.41 25.61
C VAL A 960 9.94 10.49 25.57
N VAL A 961 9.61 9.88 26.71
CA VAL A 961 8.50 8.92 26.83
C VAL A 961 7.15 9.58 26.53
N PRO A 962 6.77 10.73 27.15
CA PRO A 962 5.53 11.42 26.79
C PRO A 962 5.45 11.83 25.33
N ALA A 963 6.55 12.27 24.71
CA ALA A 963 6.55 12.65 23.30
C ALA A 963 6.20 11.45 22.41
N ALA A 964 6.82 10.30 22.64
CA ALA A 964 6.57 9.09 21.86
C ALA A 964 5.14 8.56 22.05
N SER A 965 4.69 8.45 23.30
CA SER A 965 3.34 7.95 23.61
C SER A 965 2.24 8.83 22.99
N ILE A 966 2.40 10.16 23.03
CA ILE A 966 1.41 11.08 22.44
C ILE A 966 1.43 10.99 20.91
N THR A 967 2.61 10.90 20.29
CA THR A 967 2.70 10.73 18.83
C THR A 967 1.95 9.47 18.40
N TYR A 968 2.20 8.33 19.06
CA TYR A 968 1.54 7.07 18.73
C TYR A 968 0.02 7.14 18.90
N LEU A 969 -0.46 7.57 20.08
CA LEU A 969 -1.89 7.64 20.36
C LEU A 969 -2.64 8.58 19.40
N VAL A 970 -2.05 9.74 19.10
CA VAL A 970 -2.67 10.70 18.18
C VAL A 970 -2.61 10.18 16.74
N TYR A 971 -1.51 9.54 16.33
CA TYR A 971 -1.39 8.94 15.00
C TYR A 971 -2.45 7.87 14.75
N GLU A 972 -2.62 6.94 15.70
CA GLU A 972 -3.64 5.88 15.63
C GLU A 972 -5.07 6.46 15.63
N SER A 973 -5.34 7.45 16.48
CA SER A 973 -6.64 8.13 16.48
C SER A 973 -6.91 8.87 15.17
N MET A 974 -5.88 9.46 14.55
CA MET A 974 -5.98 10.14 13.26
C MET A 974 -6.18 9.16 12.11
N LYS A 975 -5.54 7.99 12.14
CA LYS A 975 -5.79 6.92 11.16
C LYS A 975 -7.25 6.49 11.17
N LYS A 976 -7.81 6.20 12.35
CA LYS A 976 -9.25 5.87 12.51
C LYS A 976 -10.17 6.97 12.02
N SER A 977 -9.82 8.24 12.29
CA SER A 977 -10.64 9.39 11.89
C SER A 977 -10.55 9.72 10.41
N LEU A 978 -9.46 9.32 9.73
CA LEU A 978 -9.23 9.56 8.30
C LEU A 978 -9.58 8.33 7.44
N GLU A 979 -10.20 7.31 8.04
CA GLU A 979 -10.58 6.04 7.39
C GLU A 979 -9.37 5.39 6.72
N LEU A 980 -8.26 5.29 7.47
CA LEU A 980 -7.01 4.62 7.07
C LEU A 980 -6.86 3.21 7.65
N GLU A 981 -7.91 2.69 8.30
CA GLU A 981 -7.98 1.36 8.94
C GLU A 981 -9.21 0.59 8.48
#